data_AF-A0A0M0JT97-F1
#
_entry.id   AF-A0A0M0JT97-F1
#
_cell.length_a   1.000
_cell.length_b   1.000
_cell.length_c   1.000
_cell.angle_alpha   90.00
_cell.angle_beta   90.00
_cell.angle_gamma   90.00
#
_symmetry.space_group_name_H-M   'P 1'
#
loop_
_entity.id
_entity.type
_entity.pdbx_description
1 polymer ?
#
loop_
_entity_poly.entity_id
_entity_poly.type
_entity_poly.pdbx_seq_one_letter_code
_entity_poly.pdbx_strand_id
1 'polypeptide(L)'
;VRRVEDLIPFFNSASSEAKASFGDGSVFIERFVDRPRHIEIQIIGDGKGNVVHLWERDCSVQRRHQKVIEMAPAWTLPMELRTKLHADAVRLTAAAKYKNAGTVEFLVDAEGRYYFIEVNPRIQVEHTVTEEVTVIDLVQAQFRVAAGASLEEIGLVQDRISVRGVAIQCRVTTENVERDFAPDTGTLSVYRHSAGFGMRMDGIGYSGMTITPYYDSLLVKYTARGSTFGETLLRMRRALQEARIRGVKTNIPFLLNCLTHPQFESGKVTTSFIDENPDLLSISTSRWNFADRSQVDMKRVGFVEKLMRYLANLAVNGHPAALGADPTTLHKISSDVFTPTAPKTAPATADPYSADFPKGGWRSVLLKEGPKGYAKRVREHKGLLLTDTTWRDAHQSLLATRMRTKDLLGCAAYTSEALDRCFSLEMWGGATFDVSMRFLHECPWERLEQLRAAVPNVPFQMLLRGANAVGYTNYPDNVVYKFCEQAKKSGIDIFRVFDSLNYLDNLKLGVDAALAAGAFVEGAISYTGDVANPAKTKYNLEYYVNLARELQAMGVHSLAIKDMAGLLTPRSASLLVSAIRKECPELPIHVHTHDTAGAGVASMLAAAEAGADIVDVAIDAMSGLTSQPSLGAMVANLAGSRLDTGLDPSMVGPLNSYWETVRSNLYVPFESGQLSTLGMHVLTAAPSSPHRYVPFESGQLSTSSDVYEHEIPGGQYTNLLYQSRQLGLSAKWPEIKAMYAKANLLLGDIPKVTPL
;
A
#
# COMPACT_ATOMS: atom_id res chain seq x y z
N VAL A 1 -36.29 -38.63 -6.81
CA VAL A 1 -37.26 -38.53 -7.94
C VAL A 1 -38.46 -37.72 -7.47
N ARG A 2 -38.79 -36.58 -8.11
CA ARG A 2 -39.97 -35.75 -7.73
C ARG A 2 -41.14 -35.87 -8.71
N ARG A 3 -40.90 -36.32 -9.94
CA ARG A 3 -41.92 -36.56 -10.98
C ARG A 3 -41.84 -37.99 -11.49
N VAL A 4 -42.98 -38.57 -11.88
CA VAL A 4 -43.07 -39.97 -12.34
C VAL A 4 -42.25 -40.20 -13.61
N GLU A 5 -42.23 -39.24 -14.53
CA GLU A 5 -41.45 -39.27 -15.77
C GLU A 5 -39.93 -39.40 -15.55
N ASP A 6 -39.42 -38.92 -14.40
CA ASP A 6 -37.99 -39.00 -14.06
C ASP A 6 -37.61 -40.35 -13.42
N LEU A 7 -38.59 -41.20 -13.06
CA LEU A 7 -38.35 -42.42 -12.29
C LEU A 7 -37.50 -43.43 -13.04
N ILE A 8 -37.90 -43.82 -14.25
CA ILE A 8 -37.22 -44.87 -15.02
C ILE A 8 -35.77 -44.46 -15.38
N PRO A 9 -35.51 -43.24 -15.89
CA PRO A 9 -34.14 -42.81 -16.17
C PRO A 9 -33.24 -42.82 -14.93
N PHE A 10 -33.70 -42.29 -13.80
CA PHE A 10 -32.89 -42.25 -12.57
C PHE A 10 -32.74 -43.62 -11.92
N PHE A 11 -33.72 -44.51 -11.99
CA PHE A 11 -33.61 -45.88 -11.50
C PHE A 11 -32.52 -46.65 -12.27
N ASN A 12 -32.52 -46.55 -13.60
CA ASN A 12 -31.50 -47.18 -14.45
C ASN A 12 -30.10 -46.62 -14.18
N SER A 13 -30.00 -45.29 -14.00
CA SER A 13 -28.74 -44.63 -13.65
C SER A 13 -28.22 -45.11 -12.30
N ALA A 14 -29.07 -45.13 -11.26
CA ALA A 14 -28.71 -45.56 -9.92
C ALA A 14 -28.29 -47.04 -9.88
N SER A 15 -29.01 -47.92 -10.58
CA SER A 15 -28.65 -49.34 -10.67
C SER A 15 -27.29 -49.56 -11.37
N SER A 16 -27.02 -48.79 -12.42
CA SER A 16 -25.74 -48.85 -13.14
C SER A 16 -24.57 -48.35 -12.29
N GLU A 17 -24.77 -47.25 -11.56
CA GLU A 17 -23.78 -46.68 -10.64
C GLU A 17 -23.51 -47.60 -9.45
N ALA A 18 -24.57 -48.21 -8.89
CA ALA A 18 -24.45 -49.18 -7.81
C ALA A 18 -23.62 -50.41 -8.24
N LYS A 19 -23.89 -50.94 -9.44
CA LYS A 19 -23.11 -52.05 -9.99
C LYS A 19 -21.64 -51.69 -10.20
N ALA A 20 -21.37 -50.48 -10.67
CA ALA A 20 -20.00 -50.02 -10.92
C ALA A 20 -19.21 -49.79 -9.61
N SER A 21 -19.84 -49.21 -8.60
CA SER A 21 -19.19 -48.80 -7.35
C SER A 21 -19.16 -49.91 -6.29
N PHE A 22 -20.17 -50.78 -6.25
CA PHE A 22 -20.38 -51.78 -5.19
C PHE A 22 -20.46 -53.23 -5.71
N GLY A 23 -20.51 -53.44 -7.04
CA GLY A 23 -20.59 -54.77 -7.65
C GLY A 23 -22.00 -55.37 -7.71
N ASP A 24 -23.00 -54.73 -7.11
CA ASP A 24 -24.42 -55.13 -7.12
C ASP A 24 -25.30 -53.95 -7.55
N GLY A 25 -26.14 -54.17 -8.57
CA GLY A 25 -27.04 -53.15 -9.13
C GLY A 25 -28.43 -53.13 -8.50
N SER A 26 -28.65 -53.91 -7.44
CA SER A 26 -29.93 -53.99 -6.74
C SER A 26 -30.26 -52.64 -6.09
N VAL A 27 -31.46 -52.13 -6.38
CA VAL A 27 -31.96 -50.87 -5.85
C VAL A 27 -33.39 -51.05 -5.36
N PHE A 28 -33.79 -50.26 -4.36
CA PHE A 28 -35.14 -50.22 -3.84
C PHE A 28 -35.61 -48.76 -3.78
N ILE A 29 -36.92 -48.55 -3.55
CA ILE A 29 -37.52 -47.22 -3.51
C ILE A 29 -38.05 -46.98 -2.10
N GLU A 30 -37.68 -45.84 -1.53
CA GLU A 30 -38.21 -45.36 -0.26
C GLU A 30 -39.01 -44.07 -0.45
N ARG A 31 -39.87 -43.79 0.53
CA ARG A 31 -40.51 -42.49 0.62
C ARG A 31 -39.46 -41.42 0.93
N PHE A 32 -39.34 -40.43 0.06
CA PHE A 32 -38.51 -39.26 0.32
C PHE A 32 -39.09 -38.43 1.48
N VAL A 33 -38.33 -38.31 2.57
CA VAL A 33 -38.65 -37.40 3.67
C VAL A 33 -38.10 -36.02 3.30
N ASP A 34 -38.95 -34.99 3.28
CA ASP A 34 -38.56 -33.63 2.91
C ASP A 34 -37.98 -32.89 4.13
N ARG A 35 -36.81 -32.26 3.96
CA ARG A 35 -36.07 -31.52 5.00
C ARG A 35 -35.91 -32.26 6.34
N PRO A 36 -35.52 -33.55 6.37
CA PRO A 36 -35.35 -34.27 7.63
C PRO A 36 -34.11 -33.78 8.36
N ARG A 37 -34.09 -34.01 9.67
CA ARG A 37 -32.86 -34.13 10.45
C ARG A 37 -32.35 -35.56 10.36
N HIS A 38 -31.04 -35.72 10.20
CA HIS A 38 -30.37 -37.01 10.21
C HIS A 38 -29.84 -37.25 11.62
N ILE A 39 -30.45 -38.17 12.35
CA ILE A 39 -30.15 -38.48 13.75
C ILE A 39 -29.70 -39.92 13.85
N GLU A 40 -28.59 -40.16 14.53
CA GLU A 40 -28.01 -41.48 14.61
C GLU A 40 -27.63 -41.86 16.02
N ILE A 41 -27.85 -43.12 16.39
CA ILE A 41 -27.67 -43.62 17.75
C ILE A 41 -26.43 -44.52 17.80
N GLN A 42 -25.44 -44.13 18.60
CA GLN A 42 -24.29 -44.98 18.87
C GLN A 42 -24.74 -46.15 19.74
N ILE A 43 -24.45 -47.37 19.32
CA ILE A 43 -24.68 -48.58 20.12
C ILE A 43 -23.40 -49.41 20.26
N ILE A 44 -23.37 -50.24 21.30
CA ILE A 44 -22.37 -51.30 21.45
C ILE A 44 -23.02 -52.53 22.09
N GLY A 45 -22.80 -53.69 21.48
CA GLY A 45 -23.39 -54.96 21.92
C GLY A 45 -22.36 -56.06 22.13
N ASP A 46 -22.68 -57.05 22.95
CA ASP A 46 -21.79 -58.18 23.28
C ASP A 46 -22.01 -59.44 22.40
N GLY A 47 -23.02 -59.42 21.52
CA GLY A 47 -23.41 -60.57 20.71
C GLY A 47 -24.28 -61.62 21.42
N LYS A 48 -24.64 -61.38 22.69
CA LYS A 48 -25.48 -62.26 23.52
C LYS A 48 -26.88 -61.68 23.76
N GLY A 49 -27.16 -60.51 23.19
CA GLY A 49 -28.42 -59.77 23.34
C GLY A 49 -28.33 -58.56 24.27
N ASN A 50 -27.19 -58.34 24.94
CA ASN A 50 -26.96 -57.12 25.71
C ASN A 50 -26.43 -56.02 24.79
N VAL A 51 -27.13 -54.89 24.76
CA VAL A 51 -26.76 -53.71 23.98
C VAL A 51 -27.02 -52.46 24.82
N VAL A 52 -26.08 -51.52 24.80
CA VAL A 52 -26.26 -50.18 25.38
C VAL A 52 -26.11 -49.11 24.30
N HIS A 53 -26.79 -47.98 24.47
CA HIS A 53 -26.59 -46.81 23.62
C HIS A 53 -25.67 -45.78 24.30
N LEU A 54 -24.85 -45.11 23.49
CA LEU A 54 -23.98 -44.00 23.91
C LEU A 54 -24.54 -42.67 23.38
N TRP A 55 -25.86 -42.53 23.50
CA TRP A 55 -26.62 -41.37 23.02
C TRP A 55 -26.58 -41.19 21.50
N GLU A 56 -27.14 -40.08 21.03
CA GLU A 56 -27.28 -39.74 19.62
C GLU A 56 -26.30 -38.67 19.14
N ARG A 57 -26.11 -38.64 17.83
CA ARG A 57 -25.47 -37.55 17.08
C ARG A 57 -26.45 -36.95 16.09
N ASP A 58 -26.31 -35.66 15.85
CA ASP A 58 -26.98 -34.96 14.75
C ASP A 58 -25.99 -34.73 13.62
N CYS A 59 -26.28 -35.34 12.48
CA CYS A 59 -25.48 -35.32 11.26
C CYS A 59 -26.23 -34.62 10.11
N SER A 60 -27.15 -33.71 10.44
CA SER A 60 -28.02 -33.04 9.47
C SER A 60 -27.27 -32.06 8.55
N VAL A 61 -26.08 -31.58 8.91
CA VAL A 61 -25.32 -30.70 8.01
C VAL A 61 -24.64 -31.53 6.94
N GLN A 62 -25.26 -31.56 5.75
CA GLN A 62 -24.86 -32.40 4.63
C GLN A 62 -24.79 -31.61 3.33
N ARG A 63 -23.88 -32.03 2.43
CA ARG A 63 -23.85 -31.59 1.03
C ARG A 63 -24.00 -32.82 0.14
N ARG A 64 -24.98 -32.83 -0.76
CA ARG A 64 -25.25 -33.99 -1.65
C ARG A 64 -25.26 -35.33 -0.89
N HIS A 65 -25.93 -35.35 0.27
CA HIS A 65 -26.03 -36.51 1.18
C HIS A 65 -24.72 -36.97 1.84
N GLN A 66 -23.64 -36.18 1.75
CA GLN A 66 -22.41 -36.41 2.50
C GLN A 66 -22.38 -35.54 3.76
N LYS A 67 -22.15 -36.16 4.92
CA LYS A 67 -22.01 -35.48 6.22
C LYS A 67 -20.79 -34.55 6.22
N VAL A 68 -20.95 -33.32 6.72
CA VAL A 68 -19.92 -32.27 6.74
C VAL A 68 -19.58 -31.83 8.17
N ILE A 69 -20.60 -31.58 8.99
CA ILE A 69 -20.48 -31.17 10.40
C ILE A 69 -21.41 -32.06 11.22
N GLU A 70 -20.87 -32.64 12.29
CA GLU A 70 -21.62 -33.50 13.20
C GLU A 70 -21.58 -32.94 14.61
N MET A 71 -22.64 -33.15 15.40
CA MET A 71 -22.68 -32.74 16.79
C MET A 71 -23.27 -33.80 17.70
N ALA A 72 -22.82 -33.83 18.95
CA ALA A 72 -23.38 -34.67 20.01
C ALA A 72 -23.55 -33.84 21.28
N PRO A 73 -24.65 -34.00 22.03
CA PRO A 73 -25.90 -34.63 21.60
C PRO A 73 -26.66 -33.79 20.55
N ALA A 74 -27.79 -34.30 20.06
CA ALA A 74 -28.78 -33.53 19.31
C ALA A 74 -29.55 -32.58 20.25
N TRP A 75 -28.87 -31.55 20.76
CA TRP A 75 -29.30 -30.72 21.90
C TRP A 75 -30.61 -29.96 21.71
N THR A 76 -31.05 -29.73 20.46
CA THR A 76 -32.33 -29.10 20.14
C THR A 76 -33.50 -30.07 20.03
N LEU A 77 -33.27 -31.39 20.05
CA LEU A 77 -34.36 -32.37 20.04
C LEU A 77 -34.97 -32.55 21.43
N PRO A 78 -36.31 -32.64 21.54
CA PRO A 78 -36.97 -32.96 22.80
C PRO A 78 -36.46 -34.29 23.38
N MET A 79 -36.24 -34.33 24.69
CA MET A 79 -35.73 -35.53 25.36
C MET A 79 -36.62 -36.76 25.14
N GLU A 80 -37.95 -36.58 25.14
CA GLU A 80 -38.90 -37.67 24.89
C GLU A 80 -38.65 -38.36 23.54
N LEU A 81 -38.40 -37.59 22.49
CA LEU A 81 -38.11 -38.12 21.15
C LEU A 81 -36.75 -38.84 21.13
N ARG A 82 -35.74 -38.26 21.78
CA ARG A 82 -34.40 -38.88 21.90
C ARG A 82 -34.48 -40.22 22.62
N THR A 83 -35.23 -40.32 23.72
CA THR A 83 -35.45 -41.57 24.44
C THR A 83 -36.13 -42.64 23.58
N LYS A 84 -37.12 -42.26 22.76
CA LYS A 84 -37.77 -43.19 21.81
C LYS A 84 -36.78 -43.71 20.76
N LEU A 85 -35.97 -42.83 20.17
CA LEU A 85 -34.92 -43.21 19.22
C LEU A 85 -33.90 -44.16 19.85
N HIS A 86 -33.44 -43.87 21.08
CA HIS A 86 -32.52 -44.73 21.82
C HIS A 86 -33.11 -46.11 22.08
N ALA A 87 -34.35 -46.18 22.58
CA ALA A 87 -35.03 -47.43 22.88
C ALA A 87 -35.25 -48.28 21.63
N ASP A 88 -35.61 -47.66 20.50
CA ASP A 88 -35.81 -48.35 19.23
C ASP A 88 -34.51 -48.87 18.63
N ALA A 89 -33.42 -48.10 18.71
CA ALA A 89 -32.08 -48.54 18.30
C ALA A 89 -31.58 -49.73 19.13
N VAL A 90 -31.73 -49.69 20.45
CA VAL A 90 -31.38 -50.80 21.35
C VAL A 90 -32.27 -52.01 21.08
N ARG A 91 -33.59 -51.83 20.93
CA ARG A 91 -34.51 -52.94 20.62
C ARG A 91 -34.15 -53.65 19.31
N LEU A 92 -33.89 -52.89 18.24
CA LEU A 92 -33.50 -53.43 16.94
C LEU A 92 -32.23 -54.27 17.04
N THR A 93 -31.18 -53.70 17.65
CA THR A 93 -29.86 -54.32 17.73
C THR A 93 -29.78 -55.48 18.74
N ALA A 94 -30.54 -55.42 19.84
CA ALA A 94 -30.66 -56.52 20.79
C ALA A 94 -31.35 -57.73 20.14
N ALA A 95 -32.42 -57.52 19.38
CA ALA A 95 -33.09 -58.58 18.62
C ALA A 95 -32.16 -59.24 17.59
N ALA A 96 -31.29 -58.45 16.96
CA ALA A 96 -30.27 -58.93 16.03
C ALA A 96 -29.05 -59.58 16.72
N LYS A 97 -28.99 -59.59 18.06
CA LYS A 97 -27.82 -59.98 18.85
C LYS A 97 -26.55 -59.29 18.34
N TYR A 98 -26.64 -57.99 18.13
CA TYR A 98 -25.56 -57.19 17.58
C TYR A 98 -24.30 -57.31 18.46
N LYS A 99 -23.13 -57.41 17.84
CA LYS A 99 -21.82 -57.51 18.50
C LYS A 99 -20.93 -56.36 18.07
N ASN A 100 -20.15 -55.83 19.01
CA ASN A 100 -19.22 -54.71 18.83
C ASN A 100 -19.96 -53.36 18.69
N ALA A 101 -19.26 -52.29 18.29
CA ALA A 101 -19.85 -50.97 18.06
C ALA A 101 -20.59 -50.91 16.73
N GLY A 102 -21.67 -50.14 16.69
CA GLY A 102 -22.43 -49.85 15.48
C GLY A 102 -23.21 -48.56 15.64
N THR A 103 -23.83 -48.12 14.56
CA THR A 103 -24.70 -46.94 14.61
C THR A 103 -26.02 -47.22 13.91
N VAL A 104 -27.13 -46.86 14.54
CA VAL A 104 -28.47 -46.96 13.96
C VAL A 104 -28.90 -45.56 13.51
N GLU A 105 -29.17 -45.37 12.23
CA GLU A 105 -29.50 -44.07 11.65
C GLU A 105 -31.00 -43.90 11.42
N PHE A 106 -31.49 -42.69 11.67
CA PHE A 106 -32.88 -42.29 11.52
C PHE A 106 -33.01 -40.94 10.79
N LEU A 107 -34.08 -40.79 10.03
CA LEU A 107 -34.56 -39.49 9.57
C LEU A 107 -35.69 -39.02 10.47
N VAL A 108 -35.61 -37.78 10.96
CA VAL A 108 -36.64 -37.14 11.80
C VAL A 108 -37.24 -35.97 11.01
N ASP A 109 -38.55 -35.99 10.78
CA ASP A 109 -39.24 -34.92 10.07
C ASP A 109 -39.65 -33.73 10.98
N ALA A 110 -40.22 -32.69 10.38
CA ALA A 110 -40.60 -31.46 11.09
C ALA A 110 -41.69 -31.67 12.15
N GLU A 111 -42.52 -32.71 12.01
CA GLU A 111 -43.55 -33.08 12.99
C GLU A 111 -42.99 -33.99 14.11
N GLY A 112 -41.71 -34.33 14.07
CA GLY A 112 -41.05 -35.20 15.04
C GLY A 112 -41.31 -36.70 14.84
N ARG A 113 -41.85 -37.10 13.68
CA ARG A 113 -41.92 -38.52 13.30
C ARG A 113 -40.55 -38.96 12.82
N TYR A 114 -40.15 -40.18 13.16
CA TYR A 114 -38.85 -40.71 12.80
C TYR A 114 -38.94 -42.03 12.05
N TYR A 115 -37.99 -42.24 11.16
CA TYR A 115 -37.95 -43.37 10.22
C TYR A 115 -36.54 -43.97 10.26
N PHE A 116 -36.44 -45.27 10.54
CA PHE A 116 -35.18 -46.01 10.41
C PHE A 116 -34.72 -45.99 8.95
N ILE A 117 -33.42 -45.82 8.73
CA ILE A 117 -32.83 -45.87 7.38
C ILE A 117 -31.76 -46.95 7.24
N GLU A 118 -30.79 -47.00 8.16
CA GLU A 118 -29.70 -47.97 8.06
C GLU A 118 -29.07 -48.30 9.42
N VAL A 119 -28.34 -49.41 9.45
CA VAL A 119 -27.35 -49.68 10.51
C VAL A 119 -25.98 -49.65 9.84
N ASN A 120 -25.07 -48.86 10.38
CA ASN A 120 -23.65 -48.94 10.05
C ASN A 120 -22.99 -49.95 10.99
N PRO A 121 -22.64 -51.16 10.53
CA PRO A 121 -22.15 -52.22 11.40
C PRO A 121 -20.64 -52.08 11.73
N ARG A 122 -20.22 -50.85 12.03
CA ARG A 122 -18.82 -50.44 12.20
C ARG A 122 -18.73 -49.14 13.00
N ILE A 123 -17.52 -48.77 13.38
CA ILE A 123 -17.24 -47.40 13.85
C ILE A 123 -17.41 -46.39 12.72
N GLN A 124 -17.83 -45.18 13.08
CA GLN A 124 -18.03 -44.06 12.16
C GLN A 124 -16.99 -42.95 12.37
N VAL A 125 -16.87 -42.06 11.39
CA VAL A 125 -15.86 -40.99 11.39
C VAL A 125 -16.09 -40.02 12.56
N GLU A 126 -17.36 -39.81 12.89
CA GLU A 126 -17.95 -38.93 13.90
C GLU A 126 -18.11 -39.57 15.28
N HIS A 127 -17.55 -40.76 15.53
CA HIS A 127 -17.56 -41.35 16.89
C HIS A 127 -16.92 -40.40 17.93
N THR A 128 -15.99 -39.55 17.49
CA THR A 128 -15.24 -38.59 18.31
C THR A 128 -16.14 -37.64 19.11
N VAL A 129 -17.26 -37.16 18.54
CA VAL A 129 -18.20 -36.29 19.28
C VAL A 129 -18.91 -37.04 20.39
N THR A 130 -19.21 -38.34 20.19
CA THR A 130 -19.78 -39.19 21.24
C THR A 130 -18.75 -39.43 22.35
N GLU A 131 -17.50 -39.73 22.02
CA GLU A 131 -16.44 -39.92 23.02
C GLU A 131 -16.21 -38.64 23.84
N GLU A 132 -16.19 -37.47 23.21
CA GLU A 132 -15.96 -36.19 23.90
C GLU A 132 -17.04 -35.88 24.95
N VAL A 133 -18.30 -36.21 24.65
CA VAL A 133 -19.42 -35.92 25.56
C VAL A 133 -19.71 -37.03 26.56
N THR A 134 -19.36 -38.29 26.26
CA THR A 134 -19.57 -39.42 27.19
C THR A 134 -18.32 -39.76 28.00
N VAL A 135 -17.14 -39.35 27.52
CA VAL A 135 -15.82 -39.72 28.06
C VAL A 135 -15.57 -41.24 27.98
N ILE A 136 -16.21 -41.92 27.03
CA ILE A 136 -16.04 -43.35 26.76
C ILE A 136 -15.22 -43.49 25.48
N ASP A 137 -14.11 -44.23 25.56
CA ASP A 137 -13.30 -44.61 24.40
C ASP A 137 -13.97 -45.80 23.69
N LEU A 138 -14.63 -45.51 22.57
CA LEU A 138 -15.35 -46.48 21.75
C LEU A 138 -14.37 -47.45 21.11
N VAL A 139 -13.23 -46.99 20.59
CA VAL A 139 -12.25 -47.85 19.92
C VAL A 139 -11.68 -48.89 20.88
N GLN A 140 -11.31 -48.47 22.09
CA GLN A 140 -10.87 -49.39 23.15
C GLN A 140 -11.99 -50.37 23.53
N ALA A 141 -13.24 -49.90 23.66
CA ALA A 141 -14.38 -50.75 23.96
C ALA A 141 -14.58 -51.82 22.87
N GLN A 142 -14.44 -51.47 21.59
CA GLN A 142 -14.50 -52.42 20.48
C GLN A 142 -13.49 -53.56 20.64
N PHE A 143 -12.23 -53.25 20.99
CA PHE A 143 -11.20 -54.27 21.21
C PHE A 143 -11.52 -55.18 22.40
N ARG A 144 -12.00 -54.61 23.51
CA ARG A 144 -12.33 -55.40 24.71
C ARG A 144 -13.53 -56.33 24.47
N VAL A 145 -14.57 -55.85 23.78
CA VAL A 145 -15.72 -56.68 23.40
C VAL A 145 -15.31 -57.76 22.40
N ALA A 146 -14.44 -57.44 21.44
CA ALA A 146 -13.89 -58.45 20.52
C ALA A 146 -13.08 -59.53 21.26
N ALA A 147 -12.36 -59.16 22.32
CA ALA A 147 -11.63 -60.08 23.20
C ALA A 147 -12.54 -60.88 24.16
N GLY A 148 -13.85 -60.66 24.13
CA GLY A 148 -14.84 -61.44 24.89
C GLY A 148 -15.28 -60.83 26.22
N ALA A 149 -14.82 -59.62 26.57
CA ALA A 149 -15.32 -58.92 27.74
C ALA A 149 -16.81 -58.58 27.60
N SER A 150 -17.56 -58.77 28.68
CA SER A 150 -18.95 -58.31 28.80
C SER A 150 -19.00 -56.78 28.93
N LEU A 151 -20.15 -56.18 28.58
CA LEU A 151 -20.36 -54.73 28.71
C LEU A 151 -20.20 -54.25 30.16
N GLU A 152 -20.62 -55.05 31.13
CA GLU A 152 -20.50 -54.73 32.57
C GLU A 152 -19.03 -54.71 33.03
N GLU A 153 -18.21 -55.68 32.62
CA GLU A 153 -16.77 -55.72 32.94
C GLU A 153 -16.00 -54.50 32.44
N ILE A 154 -16.43 -53.93 31.30
CA ILE A 154 -15.84 -52.72 30.74
C ILE A 154 -16.55 -51.43 31.17
N GLY A 155 -17.50 -51.53 32.12
CA GLY A 155 -18.17 -50.40 32.74
C GLY A 155 -19.31 -49.77 31.92
N LEU A 156 -19.73 -50.42 30.83
CA LEU A 156 -20.78 -49.94 29.93
C LEU A 156 -22.15 -50.45 30.38
N VAL A 157 -22.67 -49.82 31.43
CA VAL A 157 -24.02 -50.04 31.97
C VAL A 157 -24.87 -48.81 31.67
N GLN A 158 -26.06 -48.99 31.09
CA GLN A 158 -26.87 -47.89 30.54
C GLN A 158 -27.09 -46.73 31.52
N ASP A 159 -27.41 -47.02 32.78
CA ASP A 159 -27.67 -46.03 33.83
C ASP A 159 -26.43 -45.22 34.23
N ARG A 160 -25.23 -45.66 33.85
CA ARG A 160 -23.95 -44.97 34.12
C ARG A 160 -23.46 -44.15 32.93
N ILE A 161 -24.13 -44.20 31.78
CA ILE A 161 -23.74 -43.48 30.56
C ILE A 161 -24.46 -42.13 30.50
N SER A 162 -23.73 -41.07 30.85
CA SER A 162 -24.22 -39.69 30.85
C SER A 162 -23.51 -38.82 29.81
N VAL A 163 -24.19 -37.81 29.30
CA VAL A 163 -23.61 -36.78 28.42
C VAL A 163 -23.16 -35.57 29.23
N ARG A 164 -22.00 -35.01 28.88
CA ARG A 164 -21.42 -33.79 29.46
C ARG A 164 -21.16 -32.76 28.37
N GLY A 165 -21.95 -31.68 28.37
CA GLY A 165 -21.80 -30.58 27.42
C GLY A 165 -22.22 -30.95 26.00
N VAL A 166 -21.60 -30.28 25.02
CA VAL A 166 -21.82 -30.48 23.58
C VAL A 166 -20.47 -30.60 22.89
N ALA A 167 -20.40 -31.43 21.86
CA ALA A 167 -19.26 -31.54 20.96
C ALA A 167 -19.67 -31.33 19.51
N ILE A 168 -18.78 -30.73 18.72
CA ILE A 168 -18.94 -30.50 17.27
C ILE A 168 -17.69 -31.03 16.58
N GLN A 169 -17.84 -31.80 15.51
CA GLN A 169 -16.76 -32.19 14.61
C GLN A 169 -16.86 -31.44 13.28
N CYS A 170 -15.71 -31.01 12.77
CA CYS A 170 -15.54 -30.49 11.42
C CYS A 170 -14.39 -31.22 10.72
N ARG A 171 -14.62 -31.63 9.47
CA ARG A 171 -13.61 -32.27 8.62
C ARG A 171 -12.95 -31.24 7.72
N VAL A 172 -11.67 -30.98 7.97
CA VAL A 172 -10.87 -30.15 7.09
C VAL A 172 -10.32 -31.01 5.96
N THR A 173 -10.72 -30.68 4.73
CA THR A 173 -10.37 -31.41 3.50
C THR A 173 -9.61 -30.52 2.53
N THR A 174 -9.03 -31.10 1.48
CA THR A 174 -8.44 -30.37 0.35
C THR A 174 -9.46 -29.95 -0.72
N GLU A 175 -10.75 -30.12 -0.47
CA GLU A 175 -11.79 -29.79 -1.44
C GLU A 175 -11.87 -28.28 -1.69
N ASN A 176 -11.81 -27.90 -2.96
CA ASN A 176 -11.88 -26.50 -3.36
C ASN A 176 -13.31 -26.09 -3.73
N VAL A 177 -13.93 -25.30 -2.85
CA VAL A 177 -15.29 -24.75 -3.01
C VAL A 177 -15.48 -24.02 -4.34
N GLU A 178 -14.46 -23.27 -4.81
CA GLU A 178 -14.49 -22.53 -6.08
C GLU A 178 -14.51 -23.45 -7.32
N ARG A 179 -14.23 -24.75 -7.14
CA ARG A 179 -14.19 -25.78 -8.20
C ARG A 179 -15.15 -26.92 -7.90
N ASP A 180 -16.35 -26.60 -7.42
CA ASP A 180 -17.41 -27.56 -7.01
C ASP A 180 -16.88 -28.66 -6.06
N PHE A 181 -15.99 -28.28 -5.15
CA PHE A 181 -15.36 -29.15 -4.15
C PHE A 181 -14.44 -30.23 -4.73
N ALA A 182 -13.90 -30.03 -5.93
CA ALA A 182 -12.84 -30.89 -6.44
C ALA A 182 -11.64 -30.92 -5.46
N PRO A 183 -11.14 -32.10 -5.05
CA PRO A 183 -9.95 -32.22 -4.20
C PRO A 183 -8.72 -31.59 -4.84
N ASP A 184 -8.04 -30.73 -4.09
CA ASP A 184 -6.75 -30.18 -4.48
C ASP A 184 -5.61 -31.13 -4.10
N THR A 185 -4.52 -31.10 -4.87
CA THR A 185 -3.36 -31.99 -4.70
C THR A 185 -2.06 -31.20 -4.74
N GLY A 186 -1.03 -31.67 -4.05
CA GLY A 186 0.26 -31.00 -4.01
C GLY A 186 0.95 -31.12 -2.66
N THR A 187 2.02 -30.38 -2.46
CA THR A 187 2.82 -30.42 -1.23
C THR A 187 2.37 -29.35 -0.24
N LEU A 188 2.13 -29.75 1.01
CA LEU A 188 1.84 -28.84 2.10
C LEU A 188 3.11 -28.04 2.46
N SER A 189 3.17 -26.76 2.10
CA SER A 189 4.33 -25.91 2.43
C SER A 189 4.34 -25.45 3.88
N VAL A 190 3.16 -25.32 4.49
CA VAL A 190 2.99 -25.05 5.92
C VAL A 190 1.79 -25.86 6.41
N TYR A 191 1.98 -26.60 7.49
CA TYR A 191 0.90 -27.23 8.23
C TYR A 191 1.04 -26.90 9.71
N ARG A 192 0.20 -25.99 10.20
CA ARG A 192 0.03 -25.70 11.63
C ARG A 192 -1.43 -25.94 12.00
N HIS A 193 -1.64 -26.92 12.85
CA HIS A 193 -2.96 -27.23 13.39
C HIS A 193 -3.25 -26.35 14.61
N SER A 194 -4.53 -26.19 14.94
CA SER A 194 -4.98 -25.59 16.20
C SER A 194 -5.09 -26.64 17.31
N ALA A 195 -4.72 -26.27 18.54
CA ALA A 195 -4.85 -27.09 19.74
C ALA A 195 -5.45 -26.29 20.91
N GLY A 196 -5.45 -26.85 22.13
CA GLY A 196 -5.88 -26.15 23.35
C GLY A 196 -7.07 -26.80 24.05
N PHE A 197 -7.49 -26.21 25.17
CA PHE A 197 -8.53 -26.81 26.02
C PHE A 197 -9.85 -27.04 25.26
N GLY A 198 -10.38 -28.25 25.35
CA GLY A 198 -11.61 -28.66 24.67
C GLY A 198 -11.50 -28.77 23.15
N MET A 199 -10.28 -28.87 22.62
CA MET A 199 -10.04 -29.24 21.23
C MET A 199 -9.36 -30.62 21.17
N ARG A 200 -9.95 -31.52 20.40
CA ARG A 200 -9.37 -32.78 19.95
C ARG A 200 -9.06 -32.70 18.46
N MET A 201 -7.99 -33.36 18.05
CA MET A 201 -7.53 -33.41 16.68
C MET A 201 -7.17 -34.84 16.28
N ASP A 202 -7.71 -35.29 15.16
CA ASP A 202 -7.40 -36.58 14.55
C ASP A 202 -7.03 -36.32 13.08
N GLY A 203 -5.74 -36.30 12.75
CA GLY A 203 -5.27 -35.98 11.39
C GLY A 203 -3.83 -36.44 11.11
N ILE A 204 -3.44 -36.40 9.84
CA ILE A 204 -2.16 -36.96 9.35
C ILE A 204 -1.21 -35.91 8.74
N GLY A 205 -1.65 -34.65 8.64
CA GLY A 205 -0.89 -33.60 7.96
C GLY A 205 0.41 -33.19 8.67
N TYR A 206 1.45 -32.91 7.88
CA TYR A 206 2.70 -32.29 8.32
C TYR A 206 3.30 -31.44 7.20
N SER A 207 4.13 -30.44 7.55
CA SER A 207 4.80 -29.60 6.55
C SER A 207 5.76 -30.45 5.71
N GLY A 208 5.63 -30.39 4.39
CA GLY A 208 6.35 -31.24 3.42
C GLY A 208 5.56 -32.48 2.96
N MET A 209 4.43 -32.81 3.57
CA MET A 209 3.57 -33.92 3.12
C MET A 209 3.02 -33.64 1.71
N THR A 210 3.00 -34.66 0.85
CA THR A 210 2.38 -34.57 -0.49
C THR A 210 1.01 -35.23 -0.46
N ILE A 211 -0.01 -34.47 -0.85
CA ILE A 211 -1.39 -34.94 -1.02
C ILE A 211 -1.55 -35.50 -2.43
N THR A 212 -1.95 -36.77 -2.51
CA THR A 212 -2.15 -37.51 -3.76
C THR A 212 -3.64 -37.58 -4.13
N PRO A 213 -4.00 -37.77 -5.41
CA PRO A 213 -5.39 -37.87 -5.85
C PRO A 213 -6.05 -39.23 -5.58
N TYR A 214 -5.33 -40.20 -4.99
CA TYR A 214 -5.79 -41.61 -4.93
C TYR A 214 -6.66 -41.95 -3.72
N TYR A 215 -6.70 -41.09 -2.70
CA TYR A 215 -7.42 -41.30 -1.46
C TYR A 215 -8.43 -40.17 -1.21
N ASP A 216 -9.15 -40.24 -0.10
CA ASP A 216 -10.02 -39.15 0.31
C ASP A 216 -9.20 -37.87 0.61
N SER A 217 -9.88 -36.74 0.55
CA SER A 217 -9.29 -35.41 0.66
C SER A 217 -9.06 -34.97 2.12
N LEU A 218 -9.25 -35.85 3.10
CA LEU A 218 -9.20 -35.52 4.52
C LEU A 218 -7.77 -35.15 4.97
N LEU A 219 -7.62 -33.98 5.57
CA LEU A 219 -6.37 -33.57 6.22
C LEU A 219 -6.43 -33.80 7.74
N VAL A 220 -7.50 -33.32 8.37
CA VAL A 220 -7.67 -33.36 9.81
C VAL A 220 -9.14 -33.23 10.21
N LYS A 221 -9.54 -34.00 11.23
CA LYS A 221 -10.80 -33.82 11.94
C LYS A 221 -10.53 -32.97 13.18
N TYR A 222 -11.22 -31.85 13.28
CA TYR A 222 -11.27 -31.09 14.53
C TYR A 222 -12.54 -31.44 15.27
N THR A 223 -12.43 -31.79 16.54
CA THR A 223 -13.57 -31.98 17.44
C THR A 223 -13.45 -30.98 18.58
N ALA A 224 -14.41 -30.07 18.69
CA ALA A 224 -14.49 -29.11 19.79
C ALA A 224 -15.51 -29.60 20.81
N ARG A 225 -15.24 -29.40 22.10
CA ARG A 225 -16.18 -29.66 23.20
C ARG A 225 -16.33 -28.42 24.06
N GLY A 226 -17.54 -28.13 24.52
CA GLY A 226 -17.85 -27.05 25.48
C GLY A 226 -18.99 -27.42 26.42
N SER A 227 -19.20 -26.61 27.46
CA SER A 227 -20.32 -26.80 28.39
C SER A 227 -21.68 -26.45 27.75
N THR A 228 -21.66 -25.55 26.76
CA THR A 228 -22.82 -25.12 25.98
C THR A 228 -22.52 -25.18 24.48
N PHE A 229 -23.56 -25.19 23.64
CA PHE A 229 -23.39 -25.15 22.18
C PHE A 229 -22.67 -23.88 21.73
N GLY A 230 -23.04 -22.72 22.28
CA GLY A 230 -22.40 -21.43 21.95
C GLY A 230 -20.89 -21.42 22.26
N GLU A 231 -20.49 -21.95 23.42
CA GLU A 231 -19.07 -22.09 23.77
C GLU A 231 -18.33 -23.04 22.80
N THR A 232 -18.94 -24.18 22.48
CA THR A 232 -18.39 -25.17 21.54
C THR A 232 -18.19 -24.56 20.15
N LEU A 233 -19.15 -23.75 19.70
CA LEU A 233 -19.10 -23.05 18.43
C LEU A 233 -17.96 -22.02 18.36
N LEU A 234 -17.78 -21.22 19.41
CA LEU A 234 -16.67 -20.27 19.51
C LEU A 234 -15.31 -20.99 19.47
N ARG A 235 -15.19 -22.14 20.17
CA ARG A 235 -13.97 -22.95 20.16
C ARG A 235 -13.66 -23.50 18.77
N MET A 236 -14.66 -24.05 18.08
CA MET A 236 -14.48 -24.57 16.71
C MET A 236 -14.11 -23.45 15.72
N ARG A 237 -14.80 -22.30 15.78
CA ARG A 237 -14.48 -21.14 14.93
C ARG A 237 -13.04 -20.67 15.16
N ARG A 238 -12.61 -20.55 16.42
CA ARG A 238 -11.24 -20.18 16.77
C ARG A 238 -10.23 -21.19 16.21
N ALA A 239 -10.48 -22.49 16.38
CA ALA A 239 -9.62 -23.55 15.88
C ALA A 239 -9.42 -23.45 14.35
N LEU A 240 -10.51 -23.34 13.59
CA LEU A 240 -10.48 -23.18 12.14
C LEU A 240 -9.80 -21.88 11.69
N GLN A 241 -10.00 -20.78 12.43
CA GLN A 241 -9.34 -19.49 12.15
C GLN A 241 -7.86 -19.48 12.52
N GLU A 242 -7.41 -20.31 13.45
CA GLU A 242 -6.02 -20.43 13.91
C GLU A 242 -5.21 -21.37 13.01
N ALA A 243 -5.85 -22.41 12.45
CA ALA A 243 -5.22 -23.34 11.52
C ALA A 243 -4.55 -22.61 10.34
N ARG A 244 -3.31 -22.98 10.02
CA ARG A 244 -2.55 -22.48 8.87
C ARG A 244 -2.08 -23.65 8.03
N ILE A 245 -2.86 -23.92 6.98
CA ILE A 245 -2.55 -24.94 5.97
C ILE A 245 -2.25 -24.20 4.67
N ARG A 246 -1.07 -24.45 4.08
CA ARG A 246 -0.58 -23.80 2.85
C ARG A 246 -0.05 -24.85 1.90
N GLY A 247 -0.08 -24.55 0.61
CA GLY A 247 0.36 -25.44 -0.47
C GLY A 247 -0.80 -26.08 -1.23
N VAL A 248 -1.94 -26.27 -0.56
CA VAL A 248 -3.21 -26.72 -1.16
C VAL A 248 -4.37 -25.86 -0.64
N LYS A 249 -5.48 -25.83 -1.38
CA LYS A 249 -6.75 -25.26 -0.92
C LYS A 249 -7.38 -26.14 0.15
N THR A 250 -8.22 -25.54 1.01
CA THR A 250 -8.97 -26.26 2.03
C THR A 250 -10.41 -25.75 2.11
N ASN A 251 -11.31 -26.59 2.60
CA ASN A 251 -12.71 -26.24 2.84
C ASN A 251 -12.93 -25.37 4.11
N ILE A 252 -11.88 -24.94 4.81
CA ILE A 252 -11.97 -24.14 6.06
C ILE A 252 -12.88 -22.90 5.93
N PRO A 253 -12.78 -22.07 4.87
CA PRO A 253 -13.65 -20.90 4.75
C PRO A 253 -15.13 -21.26 4.65
N PHE A 254 -15.46 -22.36 3.96
CA PHE A 254 -16.83 -22.87 3.88
C PHE A 254 -17.33 -23.39 5.23
N LEU A 255 -16.50 -24.13 5.98
CA LEU A 255 -16.84 -24.55 7.33
C LEU A 255 -17.11 -23.34 8.25
N LEU A 256 -16.31 -22.29 8.14
CA LEU A 256 -16.53 -21.05 8.90
C LEU A 256 -17.87 -20.40 8.52
N ASN A 257 -18.20 -20.31 7.23
CA ASN A 257 -19.50 -19.79 6.77
C ASN A 257 -20.66 -20.58 7.40
N CYS A 258 -20.61 -21.92 7.33
CA CYS A 258 -21.61 -22.79 7.93
C CYS A 258 -21.76 -22.53 9.44
N LEU A 259 -20.63 -22.50 10.16
CA LEU A 259 -20.63 -22.29 11.60
C LEU A 259 -21.15 -20.90 11.98
N THR A 260 -20.95 -19.85 11.16
CA THR A 260 -21.44 -18.48 11.39
C THR A 260 -22.88 -18.24 10.99
N HIS A 261 -23.52 -19.19 10.30
CA HIS A 261 -24.86 -18.99 9.79
C HIS A 261 -25.91 -19.02 10.93
N PRO A 262 -26.87 -18.08 10.98
CA PRO A 262 -27.87 -18.01 12.06
C PRO A 262 -28.68 -19.31 12.23
N GLN A 263 -28.99 -20.01 11.13
CA GLN A 263 -29.69 -21.29 11.18
C GLN A 263 -28.86 -22.37 11.90
N PHE A 264 -27.54 -22.41 11.68
CA PHE A 264 -26.64 -23.31 12.39
C PHE A 264 -26.49 -22.92 13.87
N GLU A 265 -26.34 -21.61 14.17
CA GLU A 265 -26.28 -21.10 15.54
C GLU A 265 -27.52 -21.47 16.37
N SER A 266 -28.69 -21.51 15.73
CA SER A 266 -29.93 -21.93 16.38
C SER A 266 -30.08 -23.44 16.62
N GLY A 267 -29.20 -24.27 16.04
CA GLY A 267 -29.26 -25.73 16.09
C GLY A 267 -30.47 -26.35 15.37
N LYS A 268 -31.16 -25.59 14.51
CA LYS A 268 -32.31 -26.01 13.71
C LYS A 268 -31.91 -26.20 12.23
N VAL A 269 -30.95 -27.08 12.01
CA VAL A 269 -30.46 -27.44 10.67
C VAL A 269 -31.11 -28.75 10.21
N THR A 270 -31.36 -28.86 8.91
CA THR A 270 -31.87 -30.05 8.24
C THR A 270 -30.85 -30.50 7.19
N THR A 271 -31.04 -31.68 6.63
CA THR A 271 -30.23 -32.20 5.50
C THR A 271 -30.22 -31.29 4.27
N SER A 272 -31.16 -30.35 4.15
CA SER A 272 -31.23 -29.36 3.07
C SER A 272 -30.49 -28.06 3.37
N PHE A 273 -29.91 -27.89 4.57
CA PHE A 273 -29.33 -26.64 5.03
C PHE A 273 -28.32 -26.01 4.05
N ILE A 274 -27.37 -26.78 3.53
CA ILE A 274 -26.35 -26.24 2.61
C ILE A 274 -26.98 -25.90 1.25
N ASP A 275 -27.88 -26.75 0.74
CA ASP A 275 -28.53 -26.54 -0.55
C ASP A 275 -29.48 -25.32 -0.55
N GLU A 276 -30.10 -25.01 0.59
CA GLU A 276 -31.00 -23.86 0.77
C GLU A 276 -30.26 -22.54 1.02
N ASN A 277 -28.95 -22.58 1.31
CA ASN A 277 -28.14 -21.40 1.63
C ASN A 277 -26.93 -21.32 0.69
N PRO A 278 -27.12 -20.99 -0.61
CA PRO A 278 -26.04 -20.98 -1.60
C PRO A 278 -24.92 -19.98 -1.28
N ASP A 279 -25.23 -18.92 -0.51
CA ASP A 279 -24.25 -17.93 -0.05
C ASP A 279 -23.13 -18.53 0.81
N LEU A 280 -23.35 -19.71 1.42
CA LEU A 280 -22.31 -20.45 2.14
C LEU A 280 -21.11 -20.79 1.25
N LEU A 281 -21.32 -20.91 -0.07
CA LEU A 281 -20.28 -21.21 -1.06
C LEU A 281 -19.47 -19.97 -1.47
N SER A 282 -19.95 -18.76 -1.13
CA SER A 282 -19.25 -17.52 -1.39
C SER A 282 -18.12 -17.33 -0.37
N ILE A 283 -16.96 -17.92 -0.67
CA ILE A 283 -15.76 -17.77 0.16
C ILE A 283 -14.97 -16.51 -0.28
N SER A 284 -14.70 -15.61 0.67
CA SER A 284 -13.92 -14.39 0.39
C SER A 284 -12.55 -14.76 -0.21
N THR A 285 -12.23 -14.18 -1.38
CA THR A 285 -11.05 -14.45 -2.23
C THR A 285 -9.69 -14.04 -1.63
N SER A 286 -9.51 -14.06 -0.32
CA SER A 286 -8.20 -13.85 0.30
C SER A 286 -7.74 -15.09 1.06
N ARG A 287 -6.71 -15.75 0.50
CA ARG A 287 -5.55 -16.34 1.19
C ARG A 287 -4.74 -17.23 0.21
N TRP A 288 -3.64 -16.66 -0.31
CA TRP A 288 -2.41 -17.28 -0.85
C TRP A 288 -2.56 -18.60 -1.62
N ASN A 289 -2.39 -18.55 -2.95
CA ASN A 289 -2.11 -19.73 -3.78
C ASN A 289 -1.02 -19.38 -4.82
N PHE A 290 0.21 -19.86 -4.61
CA PHE A 290 1.33 -19.65 -5.54
C PHE A 290 1.18 -20.36 -6.88
N ALA A 291 0.27 -21.32 -7.00
CA ALA A 291 0.07 -22.13 -8.20
C ALA A 291 -1.06 -21.61 -9.11
N ASP A 292 -1.79 -20.57 -8.69
CA ASP A 292 -2.96 -20.08 -9.42
C ASP A 292 -2.60 -18.98 -10.44
N ARG A 293 -2.61 -19.37 -11.72
CA ARG A 293 -2.39 -18.44 -12.86
C ARG A 293 -3.50 -17.40 -13.02
N SER A 294 -4.64 -17.51 -12.34
CA SER A 294 -5.72 -16.50 -12.36
C SER A 294 -5.47 -15.32 -11.39
N GLN A 295 -4.45 -15.40 -10.52
CA GLN A 295 -4.01 -14.32 -9.63
C GLN A 295 -3.18 -13.22 -10.33
N VAL A 296 -3.42 -13.02 -11.63
CA VAL A 296 -2.97 -11.83 -12.37
C VAL A 296 -3.78 -10.60 -11.95
N ASP A 297 -4.99 -10.79 -11.41
CA ASP A 297 -5.81 -9.69 -10.91
C ASP A 297 -5.35 -9.20 -9.53
N MET A 298 -4.43 -8.24 -9.53
CA MET A 298 -3.93 -7.56 -8.34
C MET A 298 -5.03 -6.90 -7.50
N LYS A 299 -6.27 -6.73 -7.99
CA LYS A 299 -7.39 -6.22 -7.17
C LYS A 299 -7.86 -7.22 -6.11
N ARG A 300 -7.59 -8.52 -6.30
CA ARG A 300 -8.02 -9.60 -5.38
C ARG A 300 -6.96 -9.99 -4.35
N VAL A 301 -5.76 -9.43 -4.43
CA VAL A 301 -4.61 -9.72 -3.56
C VAL A 301 -4.56 -8.74 -2.38
N GLY A 302 -4.49 -9.26 -1.15
CA GLY A 302 -4.39 -8.43 0.07
C GLY A 302 -3.04 -7.71 0.20
N PHE A 303 -2.99 -6.62 0.98
CA PHE A 303 -1.80 -5.76 1.12
C PHE A 303 -0.51 -6.53 1.50
N VAL A 304 -0.57 -7.37 2.54
CA VAL A 304 0.60 -8.14 3.00
C VAL A 304 1.15 -9.04 1.91
N GLU A 305 0.29 -9.64 1.08
CA GLU A 305 0.72 -10.48 -0.03
C GLU A 305 1.36 -9.65 -1.15
N LYS A 306 0.80 -8.49 -1.49
CA LYS A 306 1.41 -7.57 -2.45
C LYS A 306 2.80 -7.13 -2.01
N LEU A 307 2.95 -6.78 -0.73
CA LEU A 307 4.23 -6.37 -0.16
C LEU A 307 5.26 -7.52 -0.19
N MET A 308 4.87 -8.73 0.22
CA MET A 308 5.76 -9.89 0.16
C MET A 308 6.18 -10.24 -1.27
N ARG A 309 5.27 -10.15 -2.25
CA ARG A 309 5.60 -10.33 -3.68
C ARG A 309 6.58 -9.26 -4.17
N TYR A 310 6.36 -8.01 -3.80
CA TYR A 310 7.26 -6.90 -4.15
C TYR A 310 8.67 -7.12 -3.59
N LEU A 311 8.78 -7.46 -2.29
CA LEU A 311 10.05 -7.74 -1.64
C LEU A 311 10.74 -8.99 -2.22
N ALA A 312 9.99 -10.06 -2.48
CA ALA A 312 10.54 -11.26 -3.12
C ALA A 312 11.04 -10.96 -4.54
N ASN A 313 10.29 -10.17 -5.31
CA ASN A 313 10.73 -9.73 -6.64
C ASN A 313 12.03 -8.91 -6.56
N LEU A 314 12.14 -7.97 -5.62
CA LEU A 314 13.38 -7.21 -5.39
C LEU A 314 14.55 -8.10 -4.98
N ALA A 315 14.32 -9.08 -4.12
CA ALA A 315 15.37 -9.99 -3.65
C ALA A 315 15.90 -10.89 -4.78
N VAL A 316 15.04 -11.30 -5.71
CA VAL A 316 15.42 -12.20 -6.83
C VAL A 316 15.95 -11.41 -8.02
N ASN A 317 15.27 -10.32 -8.41
CA ASN A 317 15.52 -9.58 -9.64
C ASN A 317 16.32 -8.28 -9.43
N GLY A 318 16.61 -7.92 -8.18
CA GLY A 318 17.32 -6.69 -7.82
C GLY A 318 16.48 -5.43 -8.03
N HIS A 319 17.12 -4.27 -7.84
CA HIS A 319 16.50 -2.98 -8.10
C HIS A 319 16.27 -2.80 -9.61
N PRO A 320 15.05 -2.44 -10.08
CA PRO A 320 14.78 -2.34 -11.50
C PRO A 320 15.64 -1.27 -12.19
N ALA A 321 16.36 -1.66 -13.25
CA ALA A 321 17.22 -0.74 -14.01
C ALA A 321 16.45 0.44 -14.65
N ALA A 322 15.18 0.22 -15.00
CA ALA A 322 14.30 1.25 -15.58
C ALA A 322 14.05 2.45 -14.65
N LEU A 323 14.30 2.31 -13.34
CA LEU A 323 14.16 3.41 -12.39
C LEU A 323 15.33 4.41 -12.44
N GLY A 324 16.43 4.04 -13.12
CA GLY A 324 17.57 4.92 -13.38
C GLY A 324 18.60 4.99 -12.25
N ALA A 325 18.59 4.04 -11.31
CA ALA A 325 19.62 3.91 -10.28
C ALA A 325 20.94 3.43 -10.90
N ASP A 326 22.06 4.02 -10.48
CA ASP A 326 23.39 3.52 -10.81
C ASP A 326 23.63 2.18 -10.10
N PRO A 327 23.74 1.06 -10.85
CA PRO A 327 23.91 -0.26 -10.26
C PRO A 327 25.24 -0.39 -9.51
N THR A 328 26.25 0.42 -9.84
CA THR A 328 27.58 0.34 -9.23
C THR A 328 27.60 0.89 -7.81
N THR A 329 26.60 1.68 -7.39
CA THR A 329 26.54 2.31 -6.07
C THR A 329 25.43 1.75 -5.18
N LEU A 330 24.62 0.80 -5.66
CA LEU A 330 23.57 0.14 -4.86
C LEU A 330 24.11 -0.50 -3.57
N HIS A 331 25.34 -1.02 -3.59
CA HIS A 331 25.98 -1.62 -2.42
C HIS A 331 26.34 -0.61 -1.30
N LYS A 332 26.26 0.70 -1.59
CA LYS A 332 26.52 1.78 -0.64
C LYS A 332 25.27 2.19 0.15
N ILE A 333 24.10 1.65 -0.19
CA ILE A 333 22.86 1.99 0.51
C ILE A 333 22.92 1.49 1.96
N SER A 334 22.55 2.35 2.90
CA SER A 334 22.38 2.02 4.32
C SER A 334 21.02 2.47 4.83
N SER A 335 20.44 1.72 5.76
CA SER A 335 19.20 2.10 6.44
C SER A 335 19.41 3.08 7.62
N ASP A 336 20.65 3.40 7.94
CA ASP A 336 20.99 4.25 9.08
C ASP A 336 20.72 5.71 8.74
N VAL A 337 19.56 6.23 9.11
CA VAL A 337 19.17 7.62 8.87
C VAL A 337 19.03 8.34 10.20
N PHE A 338 19.79 9.43 10.39
CA PHE A 338 19.59 10.31 11.54
C PHE A 338 18.20 10.92 11.44
N THR A 339 17.41 10.93 12.51
CA THR A 339 16.07 11.55 12.54
C THR A 339 16.03 12.62 13.62
N PRO A 340 15.87 13.91 13.29
CA PRO A 340 15.79 14.98 14.27
C PRO A 340 14.47 14.86 15.04
N THR A 341 14.52 15.12 16.35
CA THR A 341 13.31 15.15 17.19
C THR A 341 12.85 16.59 17.33
N ALA A 342 11.61 16.88 16.90
CA ALA A 342 10.97 18.17 17.10
C ALA A 342 10.79 18.46 18.61
N PRO A 343 11.22 19.62 19.14
CA PRO A 343 10.85 20.04 20.48
C PRO A 343 9.32 20.12 20.62
N LYS A 344 8.72 19.15 21.33
CA LYS A 344 7.26 18.99 21.53
C LYS A 344 6.47 20.32 21.55
N THR A 345 5.82 20.72 20.46
CA THR A 345 4.82 21.80 20.49
C THR A 345 3.40 21.40 20.02
N ALA A 346 2.59 20.97 21.00
CA ALA A 346 1.11 20.90 21.05
C ALA A 346 0.36 20.04 19.98
N PRO A 347 -0.75 19.39 20.36
CA PRO A 347 -1.30 18.22 19.67
C PRO A 347 -1.82 18.50 18.24
N ALA A 348 -1.66 17.49 17.38
CA ALA A 348 -2.09 17.40 15.99
C ALA A 348 -3.62 17.31 15.81
N THR A 349 -4.40 18.05 16.60
CA THR A 349 -5.87 17.88 16.69
C THR A 349 -6.68 18.99 16.04
N ALA A 350 -6.05 20.05 15.52
CA ALA A 350 -6.74 21.10 14.77
C ALA A 350 -6.72 20.77 13.26
N ASP A 351 -7.86 20.94 12.58
CA ASP A 351 -7.99 20.72 11.14
C ASP A 351 -7.07 21.69 10.36
N PRO A 352 -6.04 21.20 9.64
CA PRO A 352 -5.08 22.04 8.92
C PRO A 352 -5.70 22.80 7.73
N TYR A 353 -6.95 22.47 7.36
CA TYR A 353 -7.74 23.13 6.33
C TYR A 353 -8.67 24.21 6.88
N SER A 354 -8.76 24.38 8.21
CA SER A 354 -9.55 25.44 8.83
C SER A 354 -8.95 26.82 8.60
N ALA A 355 -9.81 27.81 8.30
CA ALA A 355 -9.41 29.22 8.19
C ALA A 355 -8.94 29.80 9.54
N ASP A 356 -9.40 29.21 10.65
CA ASP A 356 -9.07 29.64 12.02
C ASP A 356 -7.91 28.83 12.63
N PHE A 357 -7.10 28.13 11.81
CA PHE A 357 -6.00 27.30 12.31
C PHE A 357 -5.03 28.12 13.20
N PRO A 358 -4.97 27.84 14.52
CA PRO A 358 -4.18 28.63 15.44
C PRO A 358 -2.81 27.97 15.64
N LYS A 359 -1.74 28.61 15.15
CA LYS A 359 -0.33 28.53 15.63
C LYS A 359 0.62 29.09 14.56
N GLY A 360 1.30 30.19 14.88
CA GLY A 360 2.60 30.60 14.31
C GLY A 360 2.75 30.63 12.78
N GLY A 361 3.96 30.99 12.33
CA GLY A 361 4.37 30.94 10.93
C GLY A 361 3.60 31.79 9.92
N TRP A 362 4.12 31.87 8.70
CA TRP A 362 3.58 32.74 7.66
C TRP A 362 2.25 32.26 7.06
N ARG A 363 1.89 30.97 7.17
CA ARG A 363 0.61 30.47 6.63
C ARG A 363 -0.58 31.06 7.38
N SER A 364 -0.44 31.33 8.67
CA SER A 364 -1.50 31.95 9.47
C SER A 364 -1.91 33.33 8.92
N VAL A 365 -0.94 34.10 8.42
CA VAL A 365 -1.19 35.40 7.78
C VAL A 365 -1.98 35.21 6.49
N LEU A 366 -1.59 34.25 5.66
CA LEU A 366 -2.27 33.95 4.40
C LEU A 366 -3.72 33.50 4.62
N LEU A 367 -3.98 32.64 5.59
CA LEU A 367 -5.33 32.15 5.89
C LEU A 367 -6.23 33.25 6.44
N LYS A 368 -5.69 34.12 7.31
CA LYS A 368 -6.46 35.18 7.96
C LYS A 368 -6.71 36.40 7.08
N GLU A 369 -5.69 36.86 6.35
CA GLU A 369 -5.72 38.11 5.59
C GLU A 369 -5.93 37.89 4.08
N GLY A 370 -5.94 36.62 3.64
CA GLY A 370 -6.05 36.23 2.24
C GLY A 370 -4.80 36.57 1.41
N PRO A 371 -4.76 36.18 0.13
CA PRO A 371 -3.59 36.37 -0.74
C PRO A 371 -3.10 37.82 -0.87
N LYS A 372 -4.02 38.79 -0.97
CA LYS A 372 -3.66 40.22 -1.07
C LYS A 372 -3.09 40.76 0.25
N GLY A 373 -3.69 40.39 1.38
CA GLY A 373 -3.17 40.75 2.70
C GLY A 373 -1.78 40.16 2.92
N TYR A 374 -1.60 38.89 2.55
CA TYR A 374 -0.30 38.22 2.60
C TYR A 374 0.77 38.92 1.76
N ALA A 375 0.47 39.29 0.51
CA ALA A 375 1.40 40.04 -0.35
C ALA A 375 1.85 41.36 0.31
N LYS A 376 0.89 42.11 0.86
CA LYS A 376 1.16 43.37 1.57
C LYS A 376 2.06 43.14 2.78
N ARG A 377 1.78 42.11 3.59
CA ARG A 377 2.58 41.77 4.78
C ARG A 377 4.00 41.34 4.44
N VAL A 378 4.19 40.64 3.33
CA VAL A 378 5.53 40.31 2.82
C VAL A 378 6.27 41.57 2.41
N ARG A 379 5.62 42.48 1.69
CA ARG A 379 6.26 43.74 1.25
C ARG A 379 6.64 44.65 2.43
N GLU A 380 5.84 44.66 3.49
CA GLU A 380 6.08 45.40 4.75
C GLU A 380 7.11 44.73 5.67
N HIS A 381 7.48 43.48 5.41
CA HIS A 381 8.42 42.73 6.24
C HIS A 381 9.80 43.39 6.25
N LYS A 382 10.43 43.43 7.44
CA LYS A 382 11.81 43.88 7.61
C LYS A 382 12.70 42.67 7.74
N GLY A 383 13.52 42.43 6.72
CA GLY A 383 14.34 41.22 6.62
C GLY A 383 14.17 40.58 5.24
N LEU A 384 14.98 39.57 4.94
CA LEU A 384 14.81 38.76 3.75
C LEU A 384 14.03 37.48 4.10
N LEU A 385 12.95 37.19 3.38
CA LEU A 385 12.28 35.91 3.52
C LEU A 385 12.91 34.84 2.63
N LEU A 386 12.84 33.60 3.07
CA LEU A 386 13.36 32.45 2.33
C LEU A 386 12.23 31.51 1.93
N THR A 387 12.36 30.90 0.74
CA THR A 387 11.61 29.70 0.34
C THR A 387 12.56 28.53 0.32
N ASP A 388 12.24 27.47 1.07
CA ASP A 388 13.01 26.23 1.00
C ASP A 388 12.52 25.35 -0.16
N THR A 389 13.44 24.97 -1.06
CA THR A 389 13.14 24.13 -2.24
C THR A 389 13.56 22.68 -2.07
N THR A 390 14.00 22.29 -0.86
CA THR A 390 14.53 20.96 -0.55
C THR A 390 13.55 19.84 -0.94
N TRP A 391 12.24 20.06 -0.76
CA TRP A 391 11.20 19.05 -1.03
C TRP A 391 10.78 18.96 -2.50
N ARG A 392 11.28 19.84 -3.38
CA ARG A 392 10.92 19.88 -4.81
C ARG A 392 12.13 20.07 -5.71
N ASP A 393 12.62 21.30 -5.88
CA ASP A 393 13.60 21.60 -6.94
C ASP A 393 14.99 21.04 -6.64
N ALA A 394 15.35 20.95 -5.37
CA ALA A 394 16.67 20.47 -4.97
C ALA A 394 16.89 19.02 -5.39
N HIS A 395 15.99 18.10 -4.99
CA HIS A 395 16.09 16.70 -5.39
C HIS A 395 15.71 16.47 -6.86
N GLN A 396 14.90 17.36 -7.47
CA GLN A 396 14.71 17.37 -8.93
C GLN A 396 16.03 17.62 -9.68
N SER A 397 16.88 18.50 -9.15
CA SER A 397 18.15 18.89 -9.75
C SER A 397 19.30 17.93 -9.44
N LEU A 398 19.34 17.38 -8.22
CA LEU A 398 20.44 16.56 -7.73
C LEU A 398 20.21 15.05 -7.86
N LEU A 399 18.96 14.61 -7.69
CA LEU A 399 18.60 13.20 -7.47
C LEU A 399 17.50 12.70 -8.42
N ALA A 400 17.40 13.30 -9.62
CA ALA A 400 16.41 12.94 -10.63
C ALA A 400 14.96 12.88 -10.10
N THR A 401 14.62 13.75 -9.15
CA THR A 401 13.30 13.83 -8.51
C THR A 401 12.88 12.56 -7.73
N ARG A 402 13.84 11.73 -7.30
CA ARG A 402 13.55 10.41 -6.72
C ARG A 402 13.15 10.44 -5.24
N MET A 403 13.16 11.60 -4.58
CA MET A 403 12.86 11.69 -3.15
C MET A 403 11.42 11.23 -2.85
N ARG A 404 11.30 10.33 -1.87
CA ARG A 404 10.06 9.62 -1.53
C ARG A 404 9.29 10.28 -0.40
N THR A 405 7.98 10.02 -0.37
CA THR A 405 7.06 10.58 0.63
C THR A 405 7.48 10.22 2.05
N LYS A 406 7.98 8.99 2.26
CA LYS A 406 8.46 8.51 3.56
C LYS A 406 9.57 9.39 4.13
N ASP A 407 10.51 9.83 3.30
CA ASP A 407 11.68 10.58 3.75
C ASP A 407 11.34 12.07 3.92
N LEU A 408 10.44 12.62 3.09
CA LEU A 408 9.87 13.95 3.34
C LEU A 408 9.12 14.00 4.69
N LEU A 409 8.32 12.97 5.01
CA LEU A 409 7.60 12.86 6.28
C LEU A 409 8.53 12.66 7.48
N GLY A 410 9.69 12.04 7.28
CA GLY A 410 10.64 11.73 8.35
C GLY A 410 11.15 12.98 9.08
N CYS A 411 11.23 14.13 8.40
CA CYS A 411 11.62 15.41 8.99
C CYS A 411 10.48 16.44 9.05
N ALA A 412 9.30 16.17 8.48
CA ALA A 412 8.24 17.16 8.31
C ALA A 412 7.87 17.92 9.60
N ALA A 413 7.69 17.22 10.73
CA ALA A 413 7.38 17.86 12.01
C ALA A 413 8.50 18.80 12.49
N TYR A 414 9.77 18.41 12.28
CA TYR A 414 10.92 19.25 12.61
C TYR A 414 11.02 20.45 11.66
N THR A 415 10.80 20.23 10.35
CA THR A 415 10.76 21.30 9.34
C THR A 415 9.68 22.34 9.65
N SER A 416 8.50 21.90 10.11
CA SER A 416 7.41 22.79 10.53
C SER A 416 7.85 23.79 11.60
N GLU A 417 8.71 23.37 12.53
CA GLU A 417 9.22 24.23 13.60
C GLU A 417 10.45 25.03 13.17
N ALA A 418 11.43 24.37 12.54
CA ALA A 418 12.70 24.99 12.17
C ALA A 418 12.55 26.07 11.07
N LEU A 419 11.58 25.91 10.18
CA LEU A 419 11.35 26.80 9.03
C LEU A 419 10.02 27.57 9.15
N ASP A 420 9.51 27.78 10.37
CA ASP A 420 8.23 28.48 10.60
C ASP A 420 8.24 29.94 10.05
N ARG A 421 9.41 30.55 9.97
CA ARG A 421 9.65 31.90 9.45
C ARG A 421 9.92 31.97 7.95
N CYS A 422 10.01 30.85 7.26
CA CYS A 422 10.10 30.85 5.80
C CYS A 422 8.81 31.39 5.17
N PHE A 423 8.94 32.06 4.03
CA PHE A 423 7.82 32.46 3.19
C PHE A 423 7.03 31.23 2.74
N SER A 424 7.74 30.19 2.28
CA SER A 424 7.08 28.94 1.88
C SER A 424 8.03 27.74 1.88
N LEU A 425 7.46 26.53 1.78
CA LEU A 425 8.16 25.33 1.35
C LEU A 425 7.72 24.99 -0.06
N GLU A 426 8.64 24.97 -1.01
CA GLU A 426 8.36 24.46 -2.33
C GLU A 426 8.45 22.93 -2.33
N MET A 427 7.31 22.29 -2.49
CA MET A 427 7.15 20.86 -2.20
C MET A 427 6.36 20.08 -3.26
N TRP A 428 5.90 20.75 -4.31
CA TRP A 428 5.02 20.16 -5.32
C TRP A 428 5.14 20.80 -6.70
N GLY A 429 4.52 20.18 -7.70
CA GLY A 429 4.63 20.61 -9.09
C GLY A 429 5.99 20.26 -9.71
N GLY A 430 6.32 20.90 -10.83
CA GLY A 430 7.47 20.47 -11.63
C GLY A 430 7.38 18.99 -12.01
N ALA A 431 8.49 18.25 -11.89
CA ALA A 431 8.53 16.82 -12.23
C ALA A 431 7.95 15.90 -11.14
N THR A 432 7.71 16.39 -9.93
CA THR A 432 7.33 15.56 -8.78
C THR A 432 6.03 14.78 -9.00
N PHE A 433 5.06 15.38 -9.70
CA PHE A 433 3.74 14.79 -9.93
C PHE A 433 3.82 13.50 -10.78
N ASP A 434 4.51 13.54 -11.92
CA ASP A 434 4.69 12.35 -12.77
C ASP A 434 5.68 11.36 -12.16
N VAL A 435 6.80 11.84 -11.61
CA VAL A 435 7.85 10.96 -11.09
C VAL A 435 7.35 10.13 -9.90
N SER A 436 6.52 10.70 -9.02
CA SER A 436 5.98 9.94 -7.90
C SER A 436 5.15 8.75 -8.39
N MET A 437 4.29 8.94 -9.39
CA MET A 437 3.44 7.87 -9.91
C MET A 437 4.24 6.88 -10.77
N ARG A 438 5.08 7.39 -11.66
CA ARG A 438 5.77 6.61 -12.69
C ARG A 438 6.91 5.78 -12.12
N PHE A 439 7.74 6.38 -11.25
CA PHE A 439 8.98 5.76 -10.78
C PHE A 439 8.93 5.37 -9.31
N LEU A 440 8.22 6.13 -8.47
CA LEU A 440 8.13 5.81 -7.03
C LEU A 440 6.92 4.94 -6.69
N HIS A 441 5.96 4.83 -7.61
CA HIS A 441 4.68 4.16 -7.41
C HIS A 441 3.91 4.70 -6.18
N GLU A 442 3.99 6.02 -5.98
CA GLU A 442 3.36 6.78 -4.90
C GLU A 442 2.39 7.84 -5.48
N CYS A 443 1.26 8.06 -4.80
CA CYS A 443 0.29 9.08 -5.20
C CYS A 443 0.81 10.47 -4.78
N PRO A 444 0.94 11.45 -5.71
CA PRO A 444 1.42 12.78 -5.37
C PRO A 444 0.41 13.52 -4.47
N TRP A 445 -0.90 13.24 -4.62
CA TRP A 445 -1.96 13.84 -3.81
C TRP A 445 -1.87 13.39 -2.36
N GLU A 446 -1.69 12.09 -2.11
CA GLU A 446 -1.48 11.57 -0.75
C GLU A 446 -0.22 12.17 -0.12
N ARG A 447 0.86 12.34 -0.89
CA ARG A 447 2.07 13.05 -0.44
C ARG A 447 1.74 14.47 0.02
N LEU A 448 0.99 15.23 -0.78
CA LEU A 448 0.58 16.60 -0.45
C LEU A 448 -0.24 16.64 0.84
N GLU A 449 -1.27 15.82 0.95
CA GLU A 449 -2.18 15.81 2.09
C GLU A 449 -1.48 15.36 3.39
N GLN A 450 -0.62 14.34 3.32
CA GLN A 450 0.15 13.87 4.48
C GLN A 450 1.16 14.92 4.95
N LEU A 451 1.88 15.57 4.03
CA LEU A 451 2.82 16.64 4.37
C LEU A 451 2.09 17.87 4.90
N ARG A 452 0.90 18.20 4.37
CA ARG A 452 0.09 19.31 4.87
C ARG A 452 -0.36 19.07 6.31
N ALA A 453 -0.77 17.85 6.63
CA ALA A 453 -1.11 17.47 8.00
C ALA A 453 0.10 17.60 8.94
N ALA A 454 1.31 17.27 8.47
CA ALA A 454 2.53 17.35 9.27
C ALA A 454 3.13 18.77 9.36
N VAL A 455 2.91 19.63 8.37
CA VAL A 455 3.39 21.03 8.31
C VAL A 455 2.22 21.97 8.07
N PRO A 456 1.47 22.32 9.13
CA PRO A 456 0.26 23.13 8.98
C PRO A 456 0.51 24.64 9.01
N ASN A 457 1.71 25.11 9.38
CA ASN A 457 2.03 26.51 9.68
C ASN A 457 2.86 27.24 8.60
N VAL A 458 3.48 26.52 7.66
CA VAL A 458 4.26 27.09 6.55
C VAL A 458 3.49 26.96 5.23
N PRO A 459 3.38 28.02 4.39
CA PRO A 459 2.73 27.91 3.09
C PRO A 459 3.40 26.86 2.21
N PHE A 460 2.61 26.07 1.48
CA PHE A 460 3.17 25.19 0.45
C PHE A 460 3.10 25.88 -0.89
N GLN A 461 4.25 25.91 -1.54
CA GLN A 461 4.43 26.43 -2.88
C GLN A 461 4.54 25.28 -3.89
N MET A 462 3.95 25.48 -5.05
CA MET A 462 4.15 24.62 -6.21
C MET A 462 4.61 25.41 -7.44
N LEU A 463 5.38 24.74 -8.30
CA LEU A 463 5.67 25.23 -9.65
C LEU A 463 4.60 24.73 -10.63
N LEU A 464 3.90 25.66 -11.27
CA LEU A 464 2.83 25.41 -12.24
C LEU A 464 3.21 25.96 -13.61
N ARG A 465 3.16 25.12 -14.66
CA ARG A 465 3.26 25.63 -16.04
C ARG A 465 1.90 26.12 -16.50
N GLY A 466 1.78 27.39 -16.89
CA GLY A 466 0.50 28.05 -17.13
C GLY A 466 -0.42 27.31 -18.10
N ALA A 467 0.12 26.87 -19.25
CA ALA A 467 -0.65 26.19 -20.28
C ALA A 467 -1.14 24.78 -19.85
N ASN A 468 -0.36 24.04 -19.08
CA ASN A 468 -0.53 22.58 -18.97
C ASN A 468 -0.45 22.04 -17.53
N ALA A 469 -0.51 22.92 -16.53
CA ALA A 469 -0.34 22.62 -15.12
C ALA A 469 0.96 21.85 -14.79
N VAL A 470 0.86 20.53 -14.62
CA VAL A 470 1.97 19.62 -14.27
C VAL A 470 2.18 18.51 -15.30
N GLY A 471 1.48 18.54 -16.43
CA GLY A 471 1.56 17.51 -17.45
C GLY A 471 2.53 17.80 -18.60
N TYR A 472 2.62 16.89 -19.56
CA TYR A 472 3.57 16.96 -20.70
C TYR A 472 2.92 17.25 -22.05
N THR A 473 1.60 17.43 -22.10
CA THR A 473 0.86 17.77 -23.33
C THR A 473 -0.06 18.95 -23.06
N ASN A 474 -0.69 19.49 -24.11
CA ASN A 474 -1.66 20.57 -24.00
C ASN A 474 -2.98 20.02 -23.47
N TYR A 475 -3.59 20.76 -22.55
CA TYR A 475 -4.88 20.41 -21.98
C TYR A 475 -5.90 21.51 -22.29
N PRO A 476 -7.18 21.18 -22.43
CA PRO A 476 -8.22 22.21 -22.50
C PRO A 476 -8.27 22.99 -21.18
N ASP A 477 -8.60 24.28 -21.27
CA ASP A 477 -8.56 25.24 -20.15
C ASP A 477 -9.24 24.71 -18.89
N ASN A 478 -10.41 24.06 -19.03
CA ASN A 478 -11.18 23.52 -17.92
C ASN A 478 -10.40 22.50 -17.06
N VAL A 479 -9.44 21.79 -17.65
CA VAL A 479 -8.54 20.86 -16.91
C VAL A 479 -7.57 21.66 -16.04
N VAL A 480 -7.01 22.76 -16.55
CA VAL A 480 -6.10 23.64 -15.79
C VAL A 480 -6.84 24.29 -14.62
N TYR A 481 -8.05 24.80 -14.85
CA TYR A 481 -8.92 25.32 -13.78
C TYR A 481 -9.22 24.25 -12.72
N LYS A 482 -9.64 23.05 -13.15
CA LYS A 482 -9.98 21.97 -12.21
C LYS A 482 -8.76 21.49 -11.42
N PHE A 483 -7.60 21.44 -12.06
CA PHE A 483 -6.35 21.09 -11.40
C PHE A 483 -5.99 22.10 -10.31
N CYS A 484 -6.05 23.41 -10.61
CA CYS A 484 -5.74 24.46 -9.63
C CYS A 484 -6.72 24.44 -8.45
N GLU A 485 -8.02 24.26 -8.71
CA GLU A 485 -9.05 24.10 -7.67
C GLU A 485 -8.72 22.91 -6.74
N GLN A 486 -8.42 21.74 -7.32
CA GLN A 486 -8.10 20.54 -6.54
C GLN A 486 -6.76 20.68 -5.79
N ALA A 487 -5.73 21.28 -6.40
CA ALA A 487 -4.45 21.55 -5.76
C ALA A 487 -4.60 22.48 -4.55
N LYS A 488 -5.38 23.57 -4.69
CA LYS A 488 -5.67 24.47 -3.57
C LYS A 488 -6.44 23.76 -2.46
N LYS A 489 -7.48 22.99 -2.82
CA LYS A 489 -8.28 22.22 -1.86
C LYS A 489 -7.44 21.20 -1.08
N SER A 490 -6.46 20.58 -1.74
CA SER A 490 -5.60 19.55 -1.14
C SER A 490 -4.46 20.14 -0.30
N GLY A 491 -4.24 21.46 -0.33
CA GLY A 491 -3.33 22.15 0.58
C GLY A 491 -2.17 22.93 -0.05
N ILE A 492 -2.16 23.14 -1.38
CA ILE A 492 -1.26 24.12 -2.00
C ILE A 492 -1.74 25.54 -1.67
N ASP A 493 -0.82 26.40 -1.28
CA ASP A 493 -1.12 27.78 -0.92
C ASP A 493 -0.68 28.78 -1.99
N ILE A 494 0.50 28.55 -2.56
CA ILE A 494 1.20 29.45 -3.48
C ILE A 494 1.43 28.74 -4.81
N PHE A 495 0.99 29.35 -5.90
CA PHE A 495 1.19 28.88 -7.26
C PHE A 495 2.17 29.80 -7.96
N ARG A 496 3.37 29.31 -8.22
CA ARG A 496 4.34 29.99 -9.08
C ARG A 496 4.05 29.60 -10.53
N VAL A 497 3.42 30.51 -11.27
CA VAL A 497 2.96 30.28 -12.64
C VAL A 497 4.00 30.80 -13.62
N PHE A 498 4.52 29.92 -14.47
CA PHE A 498 5.48 30.28 -15.51
C PHE A 498 5.07 29.74 -16.89
N ASP A 499 5.64 30.31 -17.94
CA ASP A 499 5.60 29.78 -19.30
C ASP A 499 7.03 29.60 -19.82
N SER A 500 7.27 28.56 -20.62
CA SER A 500 8.63 28.23 -21.05
C SER A 500 9.26 29.23 -22.02
N LEU A 501 8.44 30.08 -22.64
CA LEU A 501 8.85 31.13 -23.59
C LEU A 501 8.53 32.54 -23.08
N ASN A 502 8.09 32.68 -21.82
CA ASN A 502 7.45 33.91 -21.31
C ASN A 502 6.25 34.38 -22.16
N TYR A 503 5.52 33.45 -22.78
CA TYR A 503 4.37 33.79 -23.59
C TYR A 503 3.16 34.17 -22.72
N LEU A 504 2.72 35.43 -22.86
CA LEU A 504 1.73 36.05 -21.97
C LEU A 504 0.37 35.36 -21.98
N ASP A 505 -0.10 34.85 -23.13
CA ASP A 505 -1.41 34.18 -23.21
C ASP A 505 -1.42 32.88 -22.39
N ASN A 506 -0.33 32.11 -22.45
CA ASN A 506 -0.16 30.89 -21.65
C ASN A 506 -0.02 31.20 -20.15
N LEU A 507 0.69 32.27 -19.80
CA LEU A 507 0.78 32.75 -18.41
C LEU A 507 -0.60 33.14 -17.89
N LYS A 508 -1.37 33.88 -18.70
CA LYS A 508 -2.70 34.37 -18.33
C LYS A 508 -3.64 33.23 -17.95
N LEU A 509 -3.69 32.14 -18.72
CA LEU A 509 -4.52 30.97 -18.39
C LEU A 509 -4.20 30.42 -16.99
N GLY A 510 -2.90 30.20 -16.71
CA GLY A 510 -2.48 29.66 -15.41
C GLY A 510 -2.73 30.62 -14.26
N VAL A 511 -2.50 31.93 -14.47
CA VAL A 511 -2.77 32.98 -13.48
C VAL A 511 -4.26 33.04 -13.19
N ASP A 512 -5.12 33.13 -14.21
CA ASP A 512 -6.57 33.18 -14.04
C ASP A 512 -7.10 31.94 -13.32
N ALA A 513 -6.59 30.74 -13.66
CA ALA A 513 -6.98 29.49 -13.02
C ALA A 513 -6.59 29.44 -11.52
N ALA A 514 -5.36 29.85 -11.18
CA ALA A 514 -4.89 29.87 -9.79
C ALA A 514 -5.57 30.97 -8.95
N LEU A 515 -5.85 32.13 -9.56
CA LEU A 515 -6.65 33.20 -8.94
C LEU A 515 -8.08 32.73 -8.67
N ALA A 516 -8.72 32.07 -9.64
CA ALA A 516 -10.07 31.52 -9.49
C ALA A 516 -10.16 30.45 -8.40
N ALA A 517 -9.08 29.69 -8.17
CA ALA A 517 -9.00 28.75 -7.06
C ALA A 517 -8.86 29.43 -5.68
N GLY A 518 -8.64 30.75 -5.63
CA GLY A 518 -8.45 31.50 -4.38
C GLY A 518 -7.05 31.35 -3.78
N ALA A 519 -6.05 31.03 -4.58
CA ALA A 519 -4.67 30.86 -4.13
C ALA A 519 -3.86 32.16 -4.18
N PHE A 520 -2.68 32.14 -3.53
CA PHE A 520 -1.66 33.15 -3.79
C PHE A 520 -0.95 32.81 -5.09
N VAL A 521 -0.71 33.81 -5.94
CA VAL A 521 -0.24 33.60 -7.32
C VAL A 521 1.01 34.44 -7.54
N GLU A 522 2.10 33.76 -7.86
CA GLU A 522 3.35 34.39 -8.29
C GLU A 522 3.45 34.32 -9.82
N GLY A 523 3.51 35.47 -10.49
CA GLY A 523 3.79 35.53 -11.91
C GLY A 523 5.28 35.41 -12.16
N ALA A 524 5.74 34.32 -12.79
CA ALA A 524 7.15 34.05 -12.98
C ALA A 524 7.65 34.47 -14.37
N ILE A 525 8.77 35.17 -14.38
CA ILE A 525 9.52 35.59 -15.55
C ILE A 525 10.75 34.70 -15.67
N SER A 526 10.82 33.86 -16.71
CA SER A 526 12.01 33.05 -16.99
C SER A 526 13.15 33.92 -17.49
N TYR A 527 14.28 33.90 -16.78
CA TYR A 527 15.47 34.69 -17.08
C TYR A 527 16.42 33.94 -18.02
N THR A 528 16.93 34.63 -19.04
CA THR A 528 17.93 34.14 -20.01
C THR A 528 18.81 35.30 -20.49
N GLY A 529 19.99 35.00 -21.05
CA GLY A 529 20.92 36.04 -21.46
C GLY A 529 21.57 36.76 -20.28
N ASP A 530 21.97 38.01 -20.49
CA ASP A 530 22.66 38.81 -19.47
C ASP A 530 22.30 40.30 -19.59
N VAL A 531 21.47 40.80 -18.66
CA VAL A 531 21.06 42.22 -18.63
C VAL A 531 22.21 43.17 -18.28
N ALA A 532 23.33 42.67 -17.74
CA ALA A 532 24.51 43.48 -17.49
C ALA A 532 25.41 43.62 -18.73
N ASN A 533 25.15 42.83 -19.79
CA ASN A 533 25.91 42.85 -21.03
C ASN A 533 25.19 43.67 -22.11
N PRO A 534 25.69 44.89 -22.45
CA PRO A 534 25.04 45.75 -23.43
C PRO A 534 25.04 45.19 -24.87
N ALA A 535 25.86 44.18 -25.17
CA ALA A 535 25.86 43.51 -26.48
C ALA A 535 24.67 42.55 -26.65
N LYS A 536 24.00 42.15 -25.56
CA LYS A 536 22.82 41.28 -25.58
C LYS A 536 21.56 42.15 -25.61
N THR A 537 21.05 42.42 -26.82
CA THR A 537 19.97 43.40 -27.01
C THR A 537 18.55 42.82 -26.91
N LYS A 538 18.37 41.51 -27.16
CA LYS A 538 17.04 40.87 -27.17
C LYS A 538 16.41 40.79 -25.76
N TYR A 539 17.15 40.24 -24.80
CA TYR A 539 16.74 40.08 -23.41
C TYR A 539 17.39 41.14 -22.51
N ASN A 540 17.06 42.40 -22.79
CA ASN A 540 17.57 43.55 -22.04
C ASN A 540 16.70 43.87 -20.81
N LEU A 541 17.06 44.89 -20.02
CA LEU A 541 16.26 45.30 -18.85
C LEU A 541 14.82 45.68 -19.20
N GLU A 542 14.61 46.37 -20.33
CA GLU A 542 13.28 46.82 -20.76
C GLU A 542 12.33 45.65 -21.03
N TYR A 543 12.83 44.58 -21.67
CA TYR A 543 12.08 43.34 -21.87
C TYR A 543 11.51 42.80 -20.55
N TYR A 544 12.36 42.66 -19.53
CA TYR A 544 11.94 42.11 -18.25
C TYR A 544 11.02 43.05 -17.45
N VAL A 545 11.27 44.36 -17.50
CA VAL A 545 10.39 45.36 -16.87
C VAL A 545 9.01 45.38 -17.53
N ASN A 546 8.94 45.26 -18.85
CA ASN A 546 7.66 45.17 -19.56
C ASN A 546 6.89 43.89 -19.17
N LEU A 547 7.55 42.73 -19.10
CA LEU A 547 6.92 41.50 -18.61
C LEU A 547 6.40 41.63 -17.17
N ALA A 548 7.17 42.29 -16.29
CA ALA A 548 6.74 42.56 -14.93
C ALA A 548 5.47 43.43 -14.88
N ARG A 549 5.39 44.45 -15.74
CA ARG A 549 4.20 45.32 -15.87
C ARG A 549 2.97 44.54 -16.35
N GLU A 550 3.15 43.66 -17.33
CA GLU A 550 2.06 42.81 -17.84
C GLU A 550 1.56 41.84 -16.76
N LEU A 551 2.46 41.17 -16.04
CA LEU A 551 2.08 40.29 -14.92
C LEU A 551 1.37 41.05 -13.79
N GLN A 552 1.83 42.26 -13.46
CA GLN A 552 1.13 43.13 -12.52
C GLN A 552 -0.29 43.45 -13.00
N ALA A 553 -0.47 43.75 -14.29
CA ALA A 553 -1.78 44.02 -14.88
C ALA A 553 -2.71 42.78 -14.85
N MET A 554 -2.15 41.56 -14.89
CA MET A 554 -2.89 40.31 -14.72
C MET A 554 -3.37 40.07 -13.27
N GLY A 555 -2.95 40.89 -12.30
CA GLY A 555 -3.41 40.81 -10.91
C GLY A 555 -2.70 39.74 -10.07
N VAL A 556 -1.46 39.38 -10.42
CA VAL A 556 -0.62 38.51 -9.58
C VAL A 556 -0.33 39.15 -8.22
N HIS A 557 -0.05 38.32 -7.22
CA HIS A 557 0.20 38.74 -5.85
C HIS A 557 1.69 38.99 -5.56
N SER A 558 2.59 38.35 -6.32
CA SER A 558 4.03 38.62 -6.34
C SER A 558 4.59 38.40 -7.75
N LEU A 559 5.78 38.95 -8.00
CA LEU A 559 6.57 38.71 -9.20
C LEU A 559 7.70 37.75 -8.86
N ALA A 560 7.89 36.71 -9.67
CA ALA A 560 9.01 35.80 -9.53
C ALA A 560 10.01 35.98 -10.68
N ILE A 561 11.30 36.12 -10.38
CA ILE A 561 12.37 36.01 -11.37
C ILE A 561 12.86 34.57 -11.32
N LYS A 562 12.56 33.78 -12.35
CA LYS A 562 12.96 32.38 -12.44
C LYS A 562 14.19 32.23 -13.33
N ASP A 563 15.36 32.25 -12.70
CA ASP A 563 16.63 31.93 -13.34
C ASP A 563 16.91 30.42 -13.25
N MET A 564 16.30 29.66 -14.16
CA MET A 564 16.33 28.19 -14.18
C MET A 564 17.71 27.58 -14.47
N ALA A 565 18.67 28.36 -14.95
CA ALA A 565 20.00 27.89 -15.33
C ALA A 565 21.12 28.45 -14.43
N GLY A 566 20.84 29.43 -13.56
CA GLY A 566 21.87 30.05 -12.73
C GLY A 566 22.73 31.05 -13.50
N LEU A 567 22.09 31.85 -14.36
CA LEU A 567 22.73 32.86 -15.21
C LEU A 567 22.85 34.22 -14.54
N LEU A 568 22.07 34.48 -13.50
CA LEU A 568 22.17 35.73 -12.74
C LEU A 568 23.54 35.80 -12.07
N THR A 569 24.36 36.74 -12.51
CA THR A 569 25.51 37.25 -11.77
C THR A 569 25.06 38.28 -10.73
N PRO A 570 25.86 38.58 -9.69
CA PRO A 570 25.51 39.60 -8.70
C PRO A 570 25.17 40.96 -9.33
N ARG A 571 25.93 41.37 -10.35
CA ARG A 571 25.68 42.63 -11.08
C ARG A 571 24.34 42.60 -11.82
N SER A 572 24.05 41.51 -12.54
CA SER A 572 22.79 41.36 -13.28
C SER A 572 21.58 41.28 -12.34
N ALA A 573 21.71 40.60 -11.21
CA ALA A 573 20.69 40.51 -10.16
C ALA A 573 20.37 41.90 -9.59
N SER A 574 21.38 42.67 -9.20
CA SER A 574 21.16 44.03 -8.68
C SER A 574 20.48 44.95 -9.69
N LEU A 575 20.91 44.91 -10.97
CA LEU A 575 20.32 45.72 -12.03
C LEU A 575 18.85 45.35 -12.27
N LEU A 576 18.57 44.06 -12.43
CA LEU A 576 17.24 43.56 -12.76
C LEU A 576 16.24 43.80 -11.62
N VAL A 577 16.60 43.44 -10.40
CA VAL A 577 15.74 43.60 -9.23
C VAL A 577 15.47 45.08 -8.94
N SER A 578 16.49 45.95 -9.04
CA SER A 578 16.30 47.39 -8.86
C SER A 578 15.35 47.98 -9.91
N ALA A 579 15.47 47.54 -11.17
CA ALA A 579 14.61 48.01 -12.26
C ALA A 579 13.15 47.56 -12.06
N ILE A 580 12.93 46.29 -11.73
CA ILE A 580 11.58 45.77 -11.46
C ILE A 580 10.98 46.41 -10.21
N ARG A 581 11.75 46.58 -9.13
CA ARG A 581 11.29 47.25 -7.91
C ARG A 581 10.85 48.69 -8.17
N LYS A 582 11.57 49.40 -9.04
CA LYS A 582 11.22 50.78 -9.41
C LYS A 582 9.89 50.84 -10.15
N GLU A 583 9.64 49.88 -11.07
CA GLU A 583 8.41 49.84 -11.86
C GLU A 583 7.21 49.30 -11.07
N CYS A 584 7.42 48.26 -10.26
CA CYS A 584 6.40 47.54 -9.51
C CYS A 584 6.65 47.65 -7.98
N PRO A 585 6.53 48.85 -7.36
CA PRO A 585 6.97 49.08 -5.98
C PRO A 585 6.17 48.30 -4.92
N GLU A 586 4.89 48.04 -5.19
CA GLU A 586 3.94 47.44 -4.24
C GLU A 586 3.99 45.91 -4.24
N LEU A 587 4.43 45.27 -5.33
CA LEU A 587 4.44 43.81 -5.43
C LEU A 587 5.71 43.23 -4.78
N PRO A 588 5.60 42.17 -3.99
CA PRO A 588 6.75 41.38 -3.58
C PRO A 588 7.53 40.85 -4.79
N ILE A 589 8.86 40.86 -4.71
CA ILE A 589 9.76 40.29 -5.70
C ILE A 589 10.43 39.06 -5.08
N HIS A 590 10.20 37.92 -5.73
CA HIS A 590 10.72 36.62 -5.35
C HIS A 590 11.79 36.19 -6.37
N VAL A 591 13.03 35.98 -5.94
CA VAL A 591 14.12 35.59 -6.85
C VAL A 591 14.48 34.13 -6.66
N HIS A 592 14.43 33.39 -7.76
CA HIS A 592 14.79 31.98 -7.84
C HIS A 592 15.99 31.83 -8.78
N THR A 593 17.05 31.16 -8.32
CA THR A 593 18.21 30.82 -9.14
C THR A 593 18.70 29.39 -8.84
N HIS A 594 19.64 28.93 -9.65
CA HIS A 594 20.41 27.71 -9.41
C HIS A 594 21.88 28.09 -9.19
N ASP A 595 22.60 27.33 -8.37
CA ASP A 595 24.01 27.59 -8.02
C ASP A 595 25.00 26.91 -8.99
N THR A 596 24.59 26.74 -10.25
CA THR A 596 25.33 25.90 -11.23
C THR A 596 26.71 26.46 -11.51
N ALA A 597 26.84 27.78 -11.58
CA ALA A 597 28.12 28.47 -11.72
C ALA A 597 28.88 28.69 -10.39
N GLY A 598 28.31 28.32 -9.24
CA GLY A 598 28.86 28.61 -7.91
C GLY A 598 28.76 30.08 -7.49
N ALA A 599 27.90 30.86 -8.15
CA ALA A 599 27.68 32.29 -7.88
C ALA A 599 26.30 32.57 -7.27
N GLY A 600 25.52 31.54 -6.96
CA GLY A 600 24.12 31.66 -6.58
C GLY A 600 23.93 32.38 -5.25
N VAL A 601 24.70 32.05 -4.21
CA VAL A 601 24.65 32.75 -2.90
C VAL A 601 24.95 34.24 -3.08
N ALA A 602 26.04 34.57 -3.79
CA ALA A 602 26.41 35.96 -4.05
C ALA A 602 25.33 36.73 -4.83
N SER A 603 24.67 36.07 -5.78
CA SER A 603 23.62 36.67 -6.60
C SER A 603 22.32 36.88 -5.82
N MET A 604 21.98 35.96 -4.89
CA MET A 604 20.83 36.14 -3.99
C MET A 604 21.08 37.25 -2.96
N LEU A 605 22.30 37.38 -2.41
CA LEU A 605 22.66 38.52 -1.55
C LEU A 605 22.53 39.85 -2.32
N ALA A 606 23.01 39.89 -3.56
CA ALA A 606 22.91 41.08 -4.41
C ALA A 606 21.46 41.42 -4.82
N ALA A 607 20.61 40.41 -5.00
CA ALA A 607 19.17 40.58 -5.22
C ALA A 607 18.47 41.12 -3.97
N ALA A 608 18.79 40.58 -2.78
CA ALA A 608 18.23 41.02 -1.51
C ALA A 608 18.58 42.48 -1.21
N GLU A 609 19.84 42.88 -1.41
CA GLU A 609 20.25 44.29 -1.25
C GLU A 609 19.59 45.23 -2.27
N ALA A 610 19.29 44.73 -3.47
CA ALA A 610 18.55 45.48 -4.49
C ALA A 610 17.03 45.56 -4.22
N GLY A 611 16.53 44.92 -3.17
CA GLY A 611 15.13 45.01 -2.72
C GLY A 611 14.24 43.85 -3.15
N ALA A 612 14.80 42.67 -3.39
CA ALA A 612 14.03 41.43 -3.39
C ALA A 612 13.49 41.15 -1.98
N ASP A 613 12.24 40.70 -1.88
CA ASP A 613 11.61 40.39 -0.58
C ASP A 613 11.80 38.92 -0.20
N ILE A 614 11.93 38.04 -1.21
CA ILE A 614 12.04 36.61 -1.02
C ILE A 614 13.11 36.03 -1.95
N VAL A 615 13.88 35.05 -1.49
CA VAL A 615 14.75 34.23 -2.34
C VAL A 615 14.54 32.72 -2.10
N ASP A 616 14.71 31.93 -3.15
CA ASP A 616 14.71 30.46 -3.06
C ASP A 616 16.09 29.94 -2.62
N VAL A 617 16.10 29.01 -1.67
CA VAL A 617 17.28 28.34 -1.13
C VAL A 617 16.99 26.85 -0.93
N ALA A 618 18.02 26.03 -0.75
CA ALA A 618 17.88 24.64 -0.29
C ALA A 618 18.74 24.40 0.95
N ILE A 619 18.33 23.46 1.81
CA ILE A 619 19.17 23.02 2.94
C ILE A 619 20.54 22.56 2.44
N ASP A 620 21.59 22.78 3.22
CA ASP A 620 22.97 22.76 2.72
C ASP A 620 23.34 21.43 2.02
N ALA A 621 22.97 20.29 2.62
CA ALA A 621 23.17 18.95 2.08
C ALA A 621 22.45 18.69 0.74
N MET A 622 21.46 19.51 0.38
CA MET A 622 20.68 19.46 -0.84
C MET A 622 20.86 20.73 -1.70
N SER A 623 21.86 21.56 -1.39
CA SER A 623 22.15 22.82 -2.09
C SER A 623 23.38 22.70 -3.00
N GLY A 624 23.68 23.78 -3.73
CA GLY A 624 24.85 23.89 -4.59
C GLY A 624 24.74 23.09 -5.89
N LEU A 625 25.76 23.18 -6.75
CA LEU A 625 25.77 22.52 -8.05
C LEU A 625 24.54 22.94 -8.89
N THR A 626 23.80 22.00 -9.46
CA THR A 626 22.55 22.28 -10.15
C THR A 626 21.38 22.63 -9.22
N SER A 627 21.53 22.57 -7.89
CA SER A 627 20.47 22.94 -6.94
C SER A 627 20.46 24.44 -6.65
N GLN A 628 19.61 24.87 -5.71
CA GLN A 628 19.57 26.23 -5.21
C GLN A 628 20.80 26.58 -4.35
N PRO A 629 21.05 27.88 -4.12
CA PRO A 629 22.01 28.35 -3.12
C PRO A 629 21.73 27.80 -1.71
N SER A 630 22.77 27.68 -0.89
CA SER A 630 22.67 27.15 0.48
C SER A 630 21.85 28.06 1.41
N LEU A 631 20.86 27.46 2.07
CA LEU A 631 20.03 28.09 3.10
C LEU A 631 20.89 28.52 4.30
N GLY A 632 21.73 27.62 4.82
CA GLY A 632 22.61 27.91 5.95
C GLY A 632 23.58 29.05 5.66
N ALA A 633 24.13 29.11 4.44
CA ALA A 633 24.97 30.21 4.00
C ALA A 633 24.21 31.54 3.95
N MET A 634 22.98 31.56 3.42
CA MET A 634 22.16 32.78 3.39
C MET A 634 21.83 33.27 4.81
N VAL A 635 21.41 32.36 5.70
CA VAL A 635 21.13 32.68 7.11
C VAL A 635 22.38 33.25 7.79
N ALA A 636 23.54 32.61 7.63
CA ALA A 636 24.77 33.03 8.27
C ALA A 636 25.29 34.39 7.76
N ASN A 637 25.22 34.65 6.45
CA ASN A 637 25.70 35.91 5.86
C ASN A 637 24.81 37.11 6.22
N LEU A 638 23.51 36.87 6.49
CA LEU A 638 22.55 37.93 6.79
C LEU A 638 22.31 38.13 8.30
N ALA A 639 22.84 37.24 9.15
CA ALA A 639 22.67 37.31 10.60
C ALA A 639 23.12 38.65 11.19
N GLY A 640 22.23 39.31 11.93
CA GLY A 640 22.47 40.62 12.54
C GLY A 640 22.46 41.80 11.56
N SER A 641 22.24 41.57 10.26
CA SER A 641 22.14 42.63 9.25
C SER A 641 20.71 43.21 9.17
N ARG A 642 20.52 44.26 8.36
CA ARG A 642 19.19 44.79 8.04
C ARG A 642 18.30 43.76 7.31
N LEU A 643 18.92 42.79 6.66
CA LEU A 643 18.27 41.75 5.87
C LEU A 643 18.25 40.40 6.59
N ASP A 644 18.45 40.38 7.92
CA ASP A 644 18.38 39.17 8.72
C ASP A 644 17.08 38.39 8.44
N THR A 645 17.23 37.09 8.23
CA THR A 645 16.13 36.17 7.92
C THR A 645 15.31 35.79 9.15
N GLY A 646 15.88 35.97 10.35
CA GLY A 646 15.27 35.62 11.62
C GLY A 646 15.14 34.10 11.87
N LEU A 647 15.68 33.24 11.01
CA LEU A 647 15.77 31.80 11.23
C LEU A 647 16.85 31.49 12.27
N ASP A 648 16.60 30.49 13.12
CA ASP A 648 17.56 30.04 14.14
C ASP A 648 18.59 29.06 13.51
N PRO A 649 19.88 29.43 13.39
CA PRO A 649 20.88 28.56 12.81
C PRO A 649 21.04 27.22 13.56
N SER A 650 20.75 27.20 14.87
CA SER A 650 20.84 25.98 15.69
C SER A 650 19.76 24.95 15.33
N MET A 651 18.65 25.40 14.74
CA MET A 651 17.57 24.55 14.24
C MET A 651 17.81 24.12 12.78
N VAL A 652 18.59 24.88 12.01
CA VAL A 652 18.96 24.51 10.63
C VAL A 652 19.93 23.32 10.63
N GLY A 653 20.87 23.27 11.57
CA GLY A 653 21.90 22.21 11.64
C GLY A 653 21.35 20.78 11.69
N PRO A 654 20.44 20.42 12.62
CA PRO A 654 19.87 19.07 12.68
C PRO A 654 19.05 18.70 11.45
N LEU A 655 18.34 19.67 10.84
CA LEU A 655 17.64 19.44 9.57
C LEU A 655 18.64 19.15 8.44
N ASN A 656 19.78 19.84 8.42
CA ASN A 656 20.85 19.55 7.47
C ASN A 656 21.43 18.14 7.66
N SER A 657 21.72 17.73 8.90
CA SER A 657 22.21 16.36 9.19
C SER A 657 21.21 15.27 8.79
N TYR A 658 19.90 15.54 8.91
CA TYR A 658 18.86 14.64 8.38
C TYR A 658 19.06 14.43 6.88
N TRP A 659 19.08 15.53 6.13
CA TRP A 659 19.19 15.48 4.67
C TRP A 659 20.53 14.94 4.17
N GLU A 660 21.62 15.19 4.90
CA GLU A 660 22.93 14.60 4.63
C GLU A 660 22.86 13.07 4.71
N THR A 661 22.30 12.50 5.79
CA THR A 661 22.16 11.05 5.94
C THR A 661 21.16 10.45 4.94
N VAL A 662 20.04 11.11 4.68
CA VAL A 662 19.07 10.65 3.66
C VAL A 662 19.73 10.59 2.28
N ARG A 663 20.38 11.67 1.85
CA ARG A 663 21.02 11.75 0.53
C ARG A 663 22.13 10.71 0.38
N SER A 664 23.06 10.67 1.35
CA SER A 664 24.25 9.79 1.30
C SER A 664 23.93 8.31 1.49
N ASN A 665 22.95 7.96 2.33
CA ASN A 665 22.67 6.57 2.66
C ASN A 665 21.56 5.94 1.80
N LEU A 666 20.59 6.71 1.30
CA LEU A 666 19.45 6.15 0.56
C LEU A 666 19.49 6.48 -0.94
N TYR A 667 19.96 7.67 -1.31
CA TYR A 667 19.80 8.20 -2.67
C TYR A 667 21.10 8.31 -3.47
N VAL A 668 22.22 7.81 -2.93
CA VAL A 668 23.51 7.75 -3.64
C VAL A 668 23.43 7.15 -5.06
N PRO A 669 22.55 6.18 -5.39
CA PRO A 669 22.45 5.68 -6.77
C PRO A 669 21.83 6.65 -7.76
N PHE A 670 21.27 7.77 -7.32
CA PHE A 670 20.59 8.74 -8.18
C PHE A 670 21.34 10.07 -8.32
N GLU A 671 22.54 10.17 -7.76
CA GLU A 671 23.38 11.38 -7.85
C GLU A 671 23.66 11.77 -9.31
N SER A 672 23.40 13.04 -9.64
CA SER A 672 23.52 13.58 -11.00
C SER A 672 24.96 13.65 -11.54
N GLY A 673 25.96 13.51 -10.66
CA GLY A 673 27.36 13.29 -11.04
C GLY A 673 28.02 14.44 -11.81
N GLN A 674 27.74 15.71 -11.45
CA GLN A 674 28.49 16.87 -11.96
C GLN A 674 29.97 16.80 -11.53
N LEU A 675 30.74 16.04 -12.29
CA LEU A 675 32.19 16.12 -12.34
C LEU A 675 32.53 17.20 -13.36
N SER A 676 33.22 18.26 -12.93
CA SER A 676 33.84 19.22 -13.85
C SER A 676 34.71 18.49 -14.86
N THR A 677 34.89 19.13 -16.01
CA THR A 677 35.38 18.62 -17.31
C THR A 677 36.71 17.82 -17.28
N LEU A 678 37.41 17.75 -16.14
CA LEU A 678 38.55 16.85 -15.92
C LEU A 678 38.15 15.39 -15.57
N GLY A 679 36.97 15.16 -14.98
CA GLY A 679 36.53 13.82 -14.55
C GLY A 679 36.08 12.89 -15.69
N MET A 680 35.93 13.41 -16.92
CA MET A 680 35.46 12.61 -18.05
C MET A 680 36.52 11.63 -18.57
N HIS A 681 37.79 11.83 -18.23
CA HIS A 681 38.82 10.80 -18.44
C HIS A 681 38.74 9.64 -17.43
N VAL A 682 38.03 9.80 -16.31
CA VAL A 682 37.99 8.82 -15.21
C VAL A 682 37.04 7.64 -15.50
N LEU A 683 36.06 7.81 -16.40
CA LEU A 683 35.07 6.76 -16.71
C LEU A 683 35.21 6.13 -18.10
N THR A 684 36.09 6.64 -18.97
CA THR A 684 36.23 6.13 -20.36
C THR A 684 37.67 5.85 -20.80
N ALA A 685 38.68 5.99 -19.94
CA ALA A 685 40.05 5.63 -20.31
C ALA A 685 40.26 4.10 -20.22
N ALA A 686 40.91 3.55 -21.26
CA ALA A 686 41.40 2.18 -21.29
C ALA A 686 42.26 1.86 -20.03
N PRO A 687 42.44 0.57 -19.65
CA PRO A 687 43.04 0.14 -18.38
C PRO A 687 44.52 0.53 -18.16
N SER A 688 45.12 1.36 -19.02
CA SER A 688 46.55 1.64 -19.08
C SER A 688 46.99 2.95 -18.44
N SER A 689 46.08 3.76 -17.85
CA SER A 689 46.48 4.95 -17.07
C SER A 689 46.14 4.79 -15.59
N PRO A 690 47.12 4.59 -14.70
CA PRO A 690 46.87 4.52 -13.26
C PRO A 690 46.60 5.93 -12.72
N HIS A 691 45.34 6.26 -12.49
CA HIS A 691 44.95 7.50 -11.82
C HIS A 691 45.32 7.43 -10.33
N ARG A 692 46.56 7.82 -10.00
CA ARG A 692 47.18 7.66 -8.67
C ARG A 692 46.47 8.42 -7.52
N TYR A 693 45.61 9.39 -7.84
CA TYR A 693 44.99 10.28 -6.84
C TYR A 693 43.50 10.03 -6.59
N VAL A 694 42.82 9.21 -7.39
CA VAL A 694 41.38 8.90 -7.23
C VAL A 694 41.04 8.34 -5.84
N PRO A 695 41.85 7.46 -5.21
CA PRO A 695 41.60 7.02 -3.82
C PRO A 695 41.77 8.12 -2.76
N PHE A 696 42.37 9.25 -3.12
CA PHE A 696 42.67 10.39 -2.24
C PHE A 696 41.81 11.63 -2.55
N GLU A 697 41.02 11.62 -3.62
CA GLU A 697 40.02 12.66 -3.87
C GLU A 697 38.87 12.53 -2.88
N SER A 698 38.40 13.65 -2.35
CA SER A 698 37.31 13.71 -1.37
C SER A 698 35.95 13.32 -1.94
N GLY A 699 35.86 12.99 -3.24
CA GLY A 699 34.60 12.69 -3.93
C GLY A 699 33.71 13.92 -4.14
N GLN A 700 34.22 15.14 -3.91
CA GLN A 700 33.44 16.37 -4.03
C GLN A 700 33.14 16.72 -5.49
N LEU A 701 31.85 16.84 -5.80
CA LEU A 701 31.34 17.38 -7.07
C LEU A 701 31.61 18.89 -7.14
N SER A 702 31.76 19.44 -8.34
CA SER A 702 32.13 20.85 -8.55
C SER A 702 31.15 21.58 -9.47
N THR A 703 31.07 22.90 -9.29
CA THR A 703 30.28 23.80 -10.14
C THR A 703 30.90 23.95 -11.53
N SER A 704 30.14 24.50 -12.47
CA SER A 704 30.60 24.73 -13.84
C SER A 704 30.18 26.09 -14.37
N SER A 705 31.15 26.94 -14.71
CA SER A 705 30.91 28.29 -15.22
C SER A 705 30.58 28.34 -16.70
N ASP A 706 30.75 27.25 -17.45
CA ASP A 706 30.37 27.19 -18.86
C ASP A 706 28.85 27.21 -19.10
N VAL A 707 28.06 27.18 -18.02
CA VAL A 707 26.63 27.45 -18.05
C VAL A 707 26.29 28.83 -18.62
N TYR A 708 27.17 29.83 -18.45
CA TYR A 708 27.01 31.15 -19.07
C TYR A 708 27.15 31.12 -20.61
N GLU A 709 27.72 30.06 -21.18
CA GLU A 709 27.84 29.89 -22.63
C GLU A 709 26.67 29.09 -23.20
N HIS A 710 26.34 27.95 -22.57
CA HIS A 710 25.35 27.02 -23.11
C HIS A 710 23.93 27.21 -22.58
N GLU A 711 23.77 27.84 -21.42
CA GLU A 711 22.47 28.17 -20.80
C GLU A 711 21.53 26.95 -20.59
N ILE A 712 22.06 25.72 -20.59
CA ILE A 712 21.34 24.48 -20.23
C ILE A 712 20.92 24.52 -18.75
N PRO A 713 19.61 24.41 -18.42
CA PRO A 713 19.13 24.30 -17.04
C PRO A 713 19.60 23.03 -16.34
N GLY A 714 19.69 23.06 -15.01
CA GLY A 714 20.23 21.95 -14.21
C GLY A 714 19.66 20.57 -14.55
N GLY A 715 18.33 20.41 -14.48
CA GLY A 715 17.69 19.13 -14.80
C GLY A 715 17.91 18.66 -16.25
N GLN A 716 17.97 19.60 -17.21
CA GLN A 716 18.25 19.28 -18.61
C GLN A 716 19.72 18.87 -18.82
N TYR A 717 20.65 19.46 -18.07
CA TYR A 717 22.08 19.11 -18.14
C TYR A 717 22.28 17.65 -17.76
N THR A 718 21.72 17.21 -16.63
CA THR A 718 21.80 15.82 -16.17
C THR A 718 21.13 14.85 -17.15
N ASN A 719 19.93 15.19 -17.64
CA ASN A 719 19.22 14.35 -18.60
C ASN A 719 19.97 14.21 -19.93
N LEU A 720 20.49 15.32 -20.48
CA LEU A 720 21.23 15.32 -21.74
C LEU A 720 22.58 14.60 -21.60
N LEU A 721 23.24 14.70 -20.45
CA LEU A 721 24.44 13.93 -20.14
C LEU A 721 24.13 12.43 -20.11
N TYR A 722 23.04 12.02 -19.45
CA TYR A 722 22.61 10.63 -19.45
C TYR A 722 22.25 10.12 -20.85
N GLN A 723 21.52 10.90 -21.65
CA GLN A 723 21.22 10.57 -23.05
C GLN A 723 22.49 10.45 -23.88
N SER A 724 23.48 11.32 -23.68
CA SER A 724 24.77 11.22 -24.37
C SER A 724 25.49 9.91 -24.06
N ARG A 725 25.39 9.41 -22.82
CA ARG A 725 25.94 8.11 -22.42
C ARG A 725 25.22 6.96 -23.12
N GLN A 726 23.90 6.98 -23.15
CA GLN A 726 23.11 5.95 -23.83
C GLN A 726 23.38 5.90 -25.34
N LEU A 727 23.70 7.04 -25.95
CA LEU A 727 24.02 7.15 -27.38
C LEU A 727 25.50 6.93 -27.69
N GLY A 728 26.35 6.64 -26.70
CA GLY A 728 27.80 6.45 -26.91
C GLY A 728 28.55 7.76 -27.25
N LEU A 729 27.97 8.92 -26.93
CA LEU A 729 28.50 10.25 -27.24
C LEU A 729 29.16 10.93 -26.03
N SER A 730 29.37 10.24 -24.91
CA SER A 730 29.95 10.82 -23.67
C SER A 730 31.27 11.55 -23.90
N ALA A 731 32.14 11.00 -24.75
CA ALA A 731 33.44 11.61 -25.07
C ALA A 731 33.31 12.95 -25.83
N LYS A 732 32.15 13.24 -26.41
CA LYS A 732 31.83 14.45 -27.17
C LYS A 732 31.00 15.46 -26.37
N TRP A 733 30.93 15.34 -25.05
CA TRP A 733 30.12 16.24 -24.23
C TRP A 733 30.44 17.75 -24.42
N PRO A 734 31.72 18.18 -24.57
CA PRO A 734 32.00 19.58 -24.91
C PRO A 734 31.38 20.02 -26.25
N GLU A 735 31.42 19.16 -27.28
CA GLU A 735 30.81 19.43 -28.58
C GLU A 735 29.29 19.50 -28.48
N ILE A 736 28.66 18.65 -27.65
CA ILE A 736 27.21 18.66 -27.40
C ILE A 736 26.79 19.99 -26.76
N LYS A 737 27.52 20.48 -25.75
CA LYS A 737 27.24 21.77 -25.11
C LYS A 737 27.38 22.93 -26.09
N ALA A 738 28.44 22.94 -26.90
CA ALA A 738 28.64 23.93 -27.95
C ALA A 738 27.52 23.87 -29.01
N MET A 739 27.05 22.67 -29.38
CA MET A 739 25.95 22.51 -30.32
C MET A 739 24.61 22.97 -29.73
N TYR A 740 24.40 22.76 -28.43
CA TYR A 740 23.21 23.25 -27.72
C TYR A 740 23.15 24.79 -27.77
N ALA A 741 24.27 25.47 -27.50
CA ALA A 741 24.37 26.93 -27.64
C ALA A 741 24.11 27.40 -29.08
N LYS A 742 24.67 26.71 -30.08
CA LYS A 742 24.41 27.01 -31.51
C LYS A 742 22.95 26.79 -31.89
N ALA A 743 22.33 25.72 -31.41
CA ALA A 743 20.92 25.42 -31.66
C ALA A 743 20.02 26.52 -31.09
N ASN A 744 20.31 27.04 -29.90
CA ASN A 744 19.61 28.19 -29.33
C ASN A 744 19.60 29.39 -30.29
N LEU A 745 20.77 29.75 -30.86
CA LEU A 745 20.87 30.85 -31.81
C LEU A 745 20.12 30.57 -33.12
N LEU A 746 20.16 29.33 -33.63
CA LEU A 746 19.41 28.92 -34.82
C LEU A 746 17.89 29.01 -34.62
N LEU A 747 17.42 28.78 -33.39
CA LEU A 747 16.01 28.92 -33.00
C LEU A 747 15.64 30.36 -32.63
N GLY A 748 16.55 31.32 -32.83
CA GLY A 748 16.29 32.75 -32.64
C GLY A 748 16.58 33.26 -31.23
N ASP A 749 17.45 32.59 -30.46
CA ASP A 749 17.84 32.92 -29.08
C ASP A 749 16.64 32.92 -28.13
N ILE A 750 16.26 31.76 -27.59
CA ILE A 750 15.03 31.54 -26.81
C ILE A 750 15.33 31.32 -25.31
N PRO A 751 14.39 31.62 -24.39
CA PRO A 751 14.49 31.14 -23.01
C PRO A 751 14.48 29.60 -23.03
N LYS A 752 15.29 28.95 -22.20
CA LYS A 752 15.48 27.50 -22.20
C LYS A 752 15.00 26.86 -20.90
N VAL A 753 13.80 26.29 -20.89
CA VAL A 753 13.21 25.59 -19.74
C VAL A 753 12.20 24.55 -20.22
N THR A 754 11.97 23.48 -19.45
CA THR A 754 11.04 22.40 -19.81
C THR A 754 9.64 22.93 -20.18
N PRO A 755 9.00 22.48 -21.28
CA PRO A 755 9.38 21.40 -22.19
C PRO A 755 9.99 21.85 -23.53
N LEU A 756 9.92 23.14 -23.85
CA LEU A 756 10.18 23.79 -25.15
C LEU A 756 9.60 23.12 -26.40
#